data_AF-A0AB36ZF97-F1
#
_entry.id   AF-A0AB36ZF97-F1
#
_cell.length_a   1.000
_cell.length_b   1.000
_cell.length_c   1.000
_cell.angle_alpha   90.00
_cell.angle_beta   90.00
_cell.angle_gamma   90.00
#
_symmetry.space_group_name_H-M   'P 1'
#
loop_
_entity.id
_entity.type
_entity.pdbx_description
1 polymer ?
#
loop_
_entity_poly.entity_id
_entity_poly.type
_entity_poly.pdbx_seq_one_letter_code
_entity_poly.pdbx_strand_id
1 'polypeptide(L)'
;MPIHLSHRPPVRRAERRILAGLAVLGVAATAAFATTGASAAPLAGSASLVGGLSVGQSFDDGDYVVTLVEPSAATYQGSDARFARTAPVDGAQLQAASAPVEDYSAHLEQRQEDVASAVDAAIGYHYTVALNGFSATLSGEQAGELASRRDVAQVRKVENLKVDRAAQASPLAAAAAGTPVPDTGQQRSTDFLGLEGEAGVWQKLGGIDKAGEGVVVGVIDSGIAPENPSFAGAPLATSPGAAPYTDGTTTSFVKSDGGTFVGSCSPGLPASEQWDGDECNQKLIGARWFLADEEVGSTDNPEYRSPRDADGHGSHTASTAAGNNGVEASVDGYDYGKISGVAPAAKVAAYKVCWNGPDEGTDDDDFCSGAGILAAIDAATKDGVDVINFSIGGGSATSTLTAIDEAFLNAAAAGVFVAASAGNSGAGASTLDHASPWYTTVAASSIPTYTATAALGDGQKFVGGSISVHEDVTGPLVNSADVVRSGAENPAICETGTLDPDKVKGTVVACTAGVTARVSKSAEVERAGGIGMLLLNPTPNALHVDDHSVPSIQIDSQAYQAITTYAGTAGATVTLSEGNSSGASIPVPQVAGFSSRGPAEADGADVLKPDLTAPGVAILADSFNAEGDDPAFAFESGTSMSSPHVAGLGALILGATPKASPSAVKSAMMTSAYDSVDQSGAASEDVFAQGAGHVDPAAFLDPGLLYQSGTEDWIAFLKGAGYVFTSNPVIDPIAAIDPSDLNQASIAIGALAGTQTVTRTVTSTGAGTYTASVDGLAGIDTVVSPSTLSFTGAGQTAEYTVSFTTGSAALNQFATGYLTWASAEHDVRSPIAVRPVLLDAPYEVSGTGSTGTGTVTVTPGITGALPITASGLAEGVLAEDATAADGHSATLPTGKSLTTTVVVPEGAEFARFDLDSLDDAADLDLTVTSESTDKVFTSATGSADERVDIADPAPGEYTVQADVYSTAPGSSTVTFDFRSFVITPENGLGSLSTDPAVVDAVQGEPIAYAVSWSNLAGPARYLGRVAYTDSGLATLVSVDVTEAVTPTPTPTATPVPTGTPEPTATPTAGPTAGPGEPTSTPTAGPGAPGHGAGGLPSTGFDGGLLGAAALALLGAGAVITGLRRRALAQREAGAAE
;
A
#
# COMPACT_ATOMS: atom_id res chain seq x y z
N MET A 1 47.43 8.32 27.20
CA MET A 1 48.88 8.21 27.54
C MET A 1 49.15 6.81 28.10
N PRO A 2 50.35 6.21 27.90
CA PRO A 2 50.51 5.28 26.76
C PRO A 2 51.27 3.97 27.10
N ILE A 3 51.73 3.25 26.04
CA ILE A 3 52.75 2.15 26.02
C ILE A 3 52.12 0.74 26.23
N HIS A 4 52.47 -0.34 25.50
CA HIS A 4 53.67 -0.68 24.71
C HIS A 4 53.41 -1.39 23.36
N LEU A 5 54.36 -1.28 22.41
CA LEU A 5 54.48 -2.05 21.16
C LEU A 5 55.52 -3.19 21.25
N SER A 6 55.27 -4.33 20.57
CA SER A 6 56.30 -5.26 20.02
C SER A 6 55.64 -6.30 19.07
N HIS A 7 55.78 -6.20 17.73
CA HIS A 7 56.85 -6.75 16.88
C HIS A 7 56.78 -8.27 16.54
N ARG A 8 56.76 -8.56 15.22
CA ARG A 8 57.02 -9.85 14.54
C ARG A 8 58.57 -10.13 14.51
N PRO A 9 59.20 -11.12 13.80
CA PRO A 9 58.69 -12.09 12.80
C PRO A 9 59.23 -13.57 12.94
N PRO A 10 59.89 -14.27 11.97
CA PRO A 10 59.26 -15.47 11.36
C PRO A 10 60.15 -16.74 11.18
N VAL A 11 59.54 -17.91 10.90
CA VAL A 11 60.20 -19.08 10.26
C VAL A 11 59.25 -19.73 9.23
N ARG A 12 59.80 -20.39 8.19
CA ARG A 12 59.08 -21.06 7.09
C ARG A 12 59.43 -22.57 7.03
N ARG A 13 58.54 -23.38 6.39
CA ARG A 13 58.78 -24.72 5.79
C ARG A 13 59.05 -25.88 6.78
N ALA A 14 58.82 -27.16 6.45
CA ALA A 14 57.99 -27.83 5.42
C ALA A 14 57.90 -29.36 5.70
N GLU A 15 57.25 -30.11 4.79
CA GLU A 15 57.22 -31.58 4.64
C GLU A 15 56.37 -32.32 5.69
N ARG A 16 55.30 -33.11 5.37
CA ARG A 16 54.95 -34.15 4.36
C ARG A 16 55.29 -35.60 4.78
N ARG A 17 54.20 -36.39 4.95
CA ARG A 17 54.11 -37.88 4.81
C ARG A 17 54.80 -38.69 5.94
N ILE A 18 54.48 -39.97 6.23
CA ILE A 18 53.70 -41.01 5.53
C ILE A 18 53.18 -42.12 6.49
N LEU A 19 52.12 -42.88 6.13
CA LEU A 19 51.55 -44.11 6.75
C LEU A 19 51.12 -44.03 8.25
N ALA A 20 49.94 -44.44 8.74
CA ALA A 20 48.88 -45.41 8.39
C ALA A 20 49.09 -46.88 8.85
N GLY A 21 48.09 -47.48 9.52
CA GLY A 21 48.04 -48.92 9.80
C GLY A 21 46.96 -49.43 10.79
N LEU A 22 45.91 -50.11 10.25
CA LEU A 22 45.04 -51.15 10.88
C LEU A 22 44.12 -50.73 12.06
N ALA A 23 42.94 -51.32 12.30
CA ALA A 23 42.09 -52.32 11.60
C ALA A 23 40.63 -52.16 12.13
N VAL A 24 39.50 -52.18 11.36
CA VAL A 24 38.90 -53.12 10.37
C VAL A 24 37.77 -54.01 10.97
N LEU A 25 36.72 -54.25 10.15
CA LEU A 25 35.42 -54.94 10.37
C LEU A 25 34.29 -54.04 10.94
N GLY A 26 33.05 -54.05 10.43
CA GLY A 26 32.41 -54.84 9.35
C GLY A 26 31.05 -55.41 9.80
N VAL A 27 30.04 -55.74 8.96
CA VAL A 27 29.90 -55.91 7.49
C VAL A 27 28.39 -55.78 7.14
N ALA A 28 27.87 -55.44 5.94
CA ALA A 28 28.17 -54.44 4.89
C ALA A 28 27.55 -54.92 3.54
N ALA A 29 26.59 -54.16 2.97
CA ALA A 29 25.89 -54.43 1.69
C ALA A 29 25.22 -53.12 1.19
N THR A 30 25.14 -52.68 -0.08
CA THR A 30 25.63 -53.11 -1.42
C THR A 30 25.03 -54.40 -2.01
N ALA A 31 24.60 -54.50 -3.28
CA ALA A 31 24.64 -53.61 -4.47
C ALA A 31 23.48 -54.01 -5.44
N ALA A 32 23.21 -53.43 -6.62
CA ALA A 32 23.88 -52.40 -7.44
C ALA A 32 22.82 -51.42 -8.04
N PHE A 33 22.89 -50.71 -9.18
CA PHE A 33 23.64 -50.76 -10.46
C PHE A 33 24.16 -49.35 -10.80
N ALA A 34 25.44 -49.13 -11.12
CA ALA A 34 26.17 -49.39 -12.38
C ALA A 34 26.27 -48.14 -13.29
N THR A 35 27.51 -47.74 -13.60
CA THR A 35 27.82 -46.52 -14.35
C THR A 35 28.03 -46.79 -15.84
N THR A 36 27.37 -46.01 -16.70
CA THR A 36 27.77 -45.82 -18.11
C THR A 36 27.80 -44.34 -18.43
N GLY A 37 28.96 -43.81 -18.82
CA GLY A 37 29.10 -42.40 -19.14
C GLY A 37 28.51 -42.04 -20.50
N ALA A 38 27.58 -41.10 -20.50
CA ALA A 38 27.23 -40.26 -21.63
C ALA A 38 27.24 -38.80 -21.15
N SER A 39 27.62 -37.86 -22.01
CA SER A 39 27.70 -36.44 -21.68
C SER A 39 26.28 -35.85 -21.54
N ALA A 40 25.84 -35.63 -20.31
CA ALA A 40 24.71 -34.75 -20.02
C ALA A 40 25.20 -33.28 -20.03
N ALA A 41 24.50 -32.41 -20.75
CA ALA A 41 24.63 -30.97 -20.54
C ALA A 41 23.85 -30.60 -19.27
N PRO A 42 24.34 -29.66 -18.43
CA PRO A 42 23.47 -28.99 -17.46
C PRO A 42 22.45 -28.13 -18.22
N LEU A 43 21.21 -28.09 -17.73
CA LEU A 43 20.16 -27.24 -18.30
C LEU A 43 19.54 -26.35 -17.22
N ALA A 44 19.83 -25.06 -17.36
CA ALA A 44 18.95 -23.91 -17.13
C ALA A 44 18.20 -23.81 -15.79
N GLY A 45 18.78 -23.08 -14.81
CA GLY A 45 18.09 -22.64 -13.58
C GLY A 45 17.32 -21.31 -13.70
N SER A 46 16.88 -20.81 -12.54
CA SER A 46 15.85 -19.78 -12.20
C SER A 46 14.92 -19.25 -13.30
N ALA A 47 13.61 -19.27 -13.03
CA ALA A 47 12.57 -18.76 -13.93
C ALA A 47 12.21 -17.31 -13.63
N SER A 48 11.75 -16.59 -14.65
CA SER A 48 10.90 -15.42 -14.45
C SER A 48 9.50 -15.82 -14.02
N LEU A 49 8.86 -14.93 -13.26
CA LEU A 49 7.50 -15.09 -12.79
C LEU A 49 6.49 -15.01 -13.93
N VAL A 50 5.52 -15.91 -13.90
CA VAL A 50 4.26 -15.78 -14.66
C VAL A 50 3.13 -15.91 -13.63
N GLY A 51 3.23 -15.06 -12.61
CA GLY A 51 2.26 -14.89 -11.55
C GLY A 51 1.11 -14.00 -12.02
N GLY A 52 0.38 -14.50 -13.01
CA GLY A 52 -0.76 -13.86 -13.67
C GLY A 52 -1.39 -14.87 -14.63
N LEU A 53 -2.70 -14.77 -14.85
CA LEU A 53 -3.45 -15.76 -15.63
C LEU A 53 -3.02 -15.75 -17.10
N SER A 54 -2.17 -16.70 -17.49
CA SER A 54 -1.79 -16.92 -18.90
C SER A 54 -2.90 -17.67 -19.67
N VAL A 55 -4.08 -17.07 -19.72
CA VAL A 55 -5.14 -17.29 -20.73
C VAL A 55 -4.98 -16.16 -21.76
N GLY A 56 -5.81 -16.07 -22.80
CA GLY A 56 -5.75 -14.91 -23.71
C GLY A 56 -5.88 -13.62 -22.91
N GLN A 57 -5.01 -12.65 -23.16
CA GLN A 57 -5.07 -11.36 -22.48
C GLN A 57 -5.29 -10.23 -23.48
N SER A 58 -5.97 -9.21 -22.96
CA SER A 58 -6.16 -7.96 -23.65
C SER A 58 -4.95 -7.06 -23.56
N PHE A 59 -4.72 -6.38 -24.68
CA PHE A 59 -3.84 -5.26 -24.76
C PHE A 59 -4.47 -4.22 -25.67
N ASP A 60 -4.53 -2.99 -25.18
CA ASP A 60 -4.82 -1.79 -25.93
C ASP A 60 -3.57 -1.24 -26.63
N ASP A 61 -3.77 -0.18 -27.41
CA ASP A 61 -2.72 0.80 -27.66
C ASP A 61 -2.38 1.54 -26.34
N GLY A 62 -1.14 1.42 -25.85
CA GLY A 62 -0.72 1.99 -24.57
C GLY A 62 0.75 1.67 -24.21
N ASP A 63 1.19 2.07 -23.02
CA ASP A 63 2.54 1.80 -22.52
C ASP A 63 2.59 0.49 -21.72
N TYR A 64 3.49 -0.40 -22.13
CA TYR A 64 3.64 -1.75 -21.56
C TYR A 64 5.06 -2.03 -21.10
N VAL A 65 5.18 -2.87 -20.08
CA VAL A 65 6.40 -3.60 -19.72
C VAL A 65 6.24 -5.04 -20.16
N VAL A 66 7.20 -5.51 -20.96
CA VAL A 66 7.29 -6.87 -21.49
C VAL A 66 8.44 -7.57 -20.76
N THR A 67 8.13 -8.48 -19.84
CA THR A 67 9.15 -9.29 -19.15
C THR A 67 9.44 -10.57 -19.94
N LEU A 68 10.68 -11.05 -19.91
CA LEU A 68 11.10 -12.26 -20.63
C LEU A 68 11.33 -13.44 -19.68
N VAL A 69 11.32 -14.67 -20.20
CA VAL A 69 11.38 -15.91 -19.38
C VAL A 69 12.75 -16.20 -18.76
N GLU A 70 13.82 -15.58 -19.28
CA GLU A 70 15.15 -15.61 -18.67
C GLU A 70 15.20 -14.71 -17.41
N PRO A 71 15.87 -15.10 -16.30
CA PRO A 71 15.91 -14.28 -15.08
C PRO A 71 16.83 -13.06 -15.21
N SER A 72 16.60 -12.03 -14.41
CA SER A 72 17.44 -10.82 -14.36
C SER A 72 18.86 -11.09 -13.84
N ALA A 73 19.80 -10.18 -14.09
CA ALA A 73 21.19 -10.37 -13.65
C ALA A 73 21.35 -10.42 -12.12
N ALA A 74 20.42 -9.85 -11.34
CA ALA A 74 20.39 -10.03 -9.88
C ALA A 74 20.12 -11.49 -9.44
N THR A 75 19.33 -12.26 -10.20
CA THR A 75 18.86 -13.60 -9.80
C THR A 75 19.35 -14.74 -10.69
N TYR A 76 20.01 -14.46 -11.81
CA TYR A 76 20.57 -15.47 -12.72
C TYR A 76 21.68 -16.34 -12.08
N GLN A 77 21.39 -17.64 -11.98
CA GLN A 77 22.17 -18.64 -11.24
C GLN A 77 23.35 -19.24 -12.03
N GLY A 78 23.60 -18.82 -13.28
CA GLY A 78 24.51 -19.53 -14.19
C GLY A 78 23.80 -20.63 -14.99
N SER A 79 22.55 -20.38 -15.36
CA SER A 79 21.63 -21.31 -16.03
C SER A 79 22.13 -21.82 -17.39
N ASP A 80 22.82 -20.96 -18.14
CA ASP A 80 23.36 -21.24 -19.47
C ASP A 80 24.88 -21.35 -19.40
N ALA A 81 25.45 -22.44 -19.93
CA ALA A 81 26.90 -22.67 -19.93
C ALA A 81 27.72 -21.63 -20.74
N ARG A 82 27.07 -20.69 -21.43
CA ARG A 82 27.69 -19.51 -22.07
C ARG A 82 28.06 -18.41 -21.06
N PHE A 83 27.31 -18.23 -19.97
CA PHE A 83 27.46 -17.11 -19.04
C PHE A 83 27.70 -17.60 -17.60
N ALA A 84 28.58 -16.92 -16.86
CA ALA A 84 28.82 -17.24 -15.46
C ALA A 84 27.66 -16.74 -14.58
N ARG A 85 27.44 -17.39 -13.43
CA ARG A 85 26.50 -16.89 -12.39
C ARG A 85 26.80 -15.42 -12.07
N THR A 86 25.75 -14.61 -12.10
CA THR A 86 25.77 -13.19 -11.72
C THR A 86 25.20 -12.98 -10.33
N ALA A 87 24.13 -13.72 -9.99
CA ALA A 87 23.44 -13.61 -8.71
C ALA A 87 24.42 -13.73 -7.53
N PRO A 88 24.32 -12.85 -6.51
CA PRO A 88 25.24 -12.87 -5.38
C PRO A 88 25.12 -14.17 -4.58
N VAL A 89 26.04 -14.34 -3.62
CA VAL A 89 25.92 -15.35 -2.56
C VAL A 89 25.45 -14.66 -1.28
N ASP A 90 24.80 -15.39 -0.40
CA ASP A 90 24.13 -14.90 0.80
C ASP A 90 25.01 -13.90 1.59
N GLY A 91 24.48 -12.70 1.84
CA GLY A 91 25.19 -11.62 2.54
C GLY A 91 26.26 -10.88 1.71
N ALA A 92 26.28 -11.03 0.40
CA ALA A 92 27.05 -10.19 -0.52
C ALA A 92 26.13 -9.39 -1.46
N GLN A 93 26.54 -8.18 -1.83
CA GLN A 93 25.85 -7.40 -2.84
C GLN A 93 26.29 -7.81 -4.26
N LEU A 94 25.38 -7.73 -5.22
CA LEU A 94 25.64 -7.87 -6.66
C LEU A 94 26.77 -6.92 -7.09
N GLN A 95 27.80 -7.48 -7.73
CA GLN A 95 28.89 -6.69 -8.29
C GLN A 95 28.53 -6.31 -9.73
N ALA A 96 27.65 -5.33 -9.90
CA ALA A 96 27.02 -5.02 -11.18
C ALA A 96 28.01 -4.61 -12.29
N ALA A 97 29.05 -3.83 -11.96
CA ALA A 97 30.16 -3.50 -12.85
C ALA A 97 31.23 -4.62 -12.93
N SER A 98 30.80 -5.89 -13.03
CA SER A 98 31.70 -7.03 -13.22
C SER A 98 31.39 -7.76 -14.52
N ALA A 99 32.43 -8.22 -15.23
CA ALA A 99 32.29 -8.83 -16.55
C ALA A 99 31.21 -9.94 -16.65
N PRO A 100 30.97 -10.82 -15.66
CA PRO A 100 29.84 -11.76 -15.71
C PRO A 100 28.47 -11.09 -15.81
N VAL A 101 28.28 -9.97 -15.11
CA VAL A 101 27.03 -9.17 -15.16
C VAL A 101 26.96 -8.41 -16.48
N GLU A 102 28.05 -7.75 -16.90
CA GLU A 102 28.12 -7.03 -18.18
C GLU A 102 27.84 -7.97 -19.37
N ASP A 103 28.50 -9.14 -19.43
CA ASP A 103 28.30 -10.16 -20.46
C ASP A 103 26.85 -10.70 -20.49
N TYR A 104 26.18 -10.78 -19.34
CA TYR A 104 24.81 -11.30 -19.23
C TYR A 104 23.74 -10.22 -19.47
N SER A 105 23.90 -9.00 -18.93
CA SER A 105 23.02 -7.86 -19.25
C SER A 105 23.05 -7.56 -20.75
N ALA A 106 24.22 -7.58 -21.40
CA ALA A 106 24.31 -7.43 -22.86
C ALA A 106 23.63 -8.59 -23.63
N HIS A 107 23.53 -9.78 -23.03
CA HIS A 107 22.71 -10.86 -23.59
C HIS A 107 21.22 -10.56 -23.44
N LEU A 108 20.77 -10.07 -22.28
CA LEU A 108 19.38 -9.71 -22.02
C LEU A 108 18.92 -8.54 -22.90
N GLU A 109 19.71 -7.47 -23.00
CA GLU A 109 19.51 -6.35 -23.94
C GLU A 109 19.28 -6.86 -25.37
N GLN A 110 20.16 -7.75 -25.88
CA GLN A 110 20.00 -8.34 -27.22
C GLN A 110 18.74 -9.22 -27.35
N ARG A 111 18.33 -9.91 -26.28
CA ARG A 111 17.09 -10.73 -26.26
C ARG A 111 15.83 -9.87 -26.24
N GLN A 112 15.88 -8.70 -25.61
CA GLN A 112 14.82 -7.71 -25.62
C GLN A 112 14.69 -7.09 -27.03
N GLU A 113 15.81 -6.74 -27.68
CA GLU A 113 15.83 -6.37 -29.10
C GLU A 113 15.22 -7.47 -30.00
N ASP A 114 15.63 -8.74 -29.85
CA ASP A 114 15.10 -9.89 -30.61
C ASP A 114 13.57 -10.08 -30.45
N VAL A 115 13.01 -9.62 -29.32
CA VAL A 115 11.59 -9.77 -28.97
C VAL A 115 10.80 -8.57 -29.50
N ALA A 116 11.20 -7.34 -29.17
CA ALA A 116 10.53 -6.11 -29.64
C ALA A 116 10.56 -5.98 -31.17
N SER A 117 11.69 -6.31 -31.82
CA SER A 117 11.82 -6.24 -33.28
C SER A 117 11.02 -7.31 -34.05
N ALA A 118 10.44 -8.30 -33.36
CA ALA A 118 9.52 -9.23 -34.01
C ALA A 118 8.16 -8.61 -34.34
N VAL A 119 7.77 -7.57 -33.60
CA VAL A 119 6.50 -6.83 -33.75
C VAL A 119 6.73 -5.38 -34.20
N ASP A 120 7.94 -5.05 -34.69
CA ASP A 120 8.38 -3.68 -35.05
C ASP A 120 8.21 -2.64 -33.91
N ALA A 121 8.25 -3.07 -32.63
CA ALA A 121 8.13 -2.17 -31.48
C ALA A 121 9.44 -1.40 -31.19
N ALA A 122 9.29 -0.14 -30.76
CA ALA A 122 10.38 0.68 -30.24
C ALA A 122 10.50 0.51 -28.73
N ILE A 123 11.71 0.20 -28.23
CA ILE A 123 11.99 0.11 -26.80
C ILE A 123 12.23 1.52 -26.24
N GLY A 124 11.51 1.86 -25.16
CA GLY A 124 11.79 3.05 -24.34
C GLY A 124 12.92 2.78 -23.35
N TYR A 125 12.72 1.81 -22.45
CA TYR A 125 13.72 1.38 -21.47
C TYR A 125 14.04 -0.11 -21.59
N HIS A 126 15.32 -0.44 -21.47
CA HIS A 126 15.80 -1.81 -21.22
C HIS A 126 15.99 -2.02 -19.71
N TYR A 127 15.55 -3.17 -19.19
CA TYR A 127 15.79 -3.58 -17.81
C TYR A 127 16.57 -4.90 -17.81
N THR A 128 17.67 -4.99 -17.06
CA THR A 128 18.53 -6.19 -17.09
C THR A 128 19.02 -6.69 -15.74
N VAL A 129 18.94 -5.87 -14.70
CA VAL A 129 19.57 -6.12 -13.40
C VAL A 129 18.52 -6.41 -12.33
N ALA A 130 17.59 -5.49 -12.11
CA ALA A 130 16.45 -5.66 -11.20
C ALA A 130 15.22 -6.23 -11.92
N LEU A 131 15.12 -6.11 -13.24
CA LEU A 131 14.11 -6.81 -14.03
C LEU A 131 14.77 -7.41 -15.29
N ASN A 132 14.10 -8.35 -15.97
CA ASN A 132 14.47 -8.71 -17.34
C ASN A 132 13.28 -8.44 -18.25
N GLY A 133 13.37 -7.37 -19.02
CA GLY A 133 12.31 -6.94 -19.90
C GLY A 133 12.60 -5.59 -20.53
N PHE A 134 11.61 -5.05 -21.21
CA PHE A 134 11.67 -3.71 -21.77
C PHE A 134 10.34 -2.98 -21.59
N SER A 135 10.35 -1.65 -21.57
CA SER A 135 9.14 -0.88 -21.84
C SER A 135 9.03 -0.52 -23.31
N ALA A 136 7.79 -0.44 -23.80
CA ALA A 136 7.47 0.08 -25.11
C ALA A 136 6.03 0.62 -25.12
N THR A 137 5.80 1.71 -25.83
CA THR A 137 4.45 2.02 -26.31
C THR A 137 4.11 1.01 -27.40
N LEU A 138 3.15 0.15 -27.14
CA LEU A 138 2.71 -0.90 -28.05
C LEU A 138 1.31 -0.59 -28.54
N SER A 139 0.99 -0.96 -29.79
CA SER A 139 -0.40 -1.25 -30.13
C SER A 139 -0.84 -2.54 -29.44
N GLY A 140 -2.15 -2.72 -29.30
CA GLY A 140 -2.70 -3.97 -28.79
C GLY A 140 -2.22 -5.20 -29.58
N GLU A 141 -1.95 -5.04 -30.88
CA GLU A 141 -1.55 -6.15 -31.78
C GLU A 141 -0.13 -6.60 -31.47
N GLN A 142 0.75 -5.62 -31.21
CA GLN A 142 2.13 -5.87 -30.83
C GLN A 142 2.18 -6.53 -29.43
N ALA A 143 1.43 -6.01 -28.47
CA ALA A 143 1.37 -6.54 -27.12
C ALA A 143 0.75 -7.96 -27.06
N GLY A 144 -0.33 -8.21 -27.81
CA GLY A 144 -0.96 -9.53 -27.94
C GLY A 144 -0.09 -10.56 -28.66
N GLU A 145 0.59 -10.17 -29.75
CA GLU A 145 1.58 -11.06 -30.39
C GLU A 145 2.71 -11.39 -29.41
N LEU A 146 3.23 -10.41 -28.67
CA LEU A 146 4.28 -10.62 -27.66
C LEU A 146 3.82 -11.55 -26.53
N ALA A 147 2.64 -11.35 -25.95
CA ALA A 147 2.09 -12.20 -24.90
C ALA A 147 1.87 -13.66 -25.36
N SER A 148 1.64 -13.90 -26.65
CA SER A 148 1.52 -15.24 -27.22
C SER A 148 2.86 -16.02 -27.30
N ARG A 149 4.00 -15.35 -27.08
CA ARG A 149 5.33 -15.93 -27.23
C ARG A 149 5.75 -16.79 -26.06
N ARG A 150 6.57 -17.81 -26.34
CA ARG A 150 7.12 -18.73 -25.32
C ARG A 150 8.39 -18.22 -24.64
N ASP A 151 8.92 -17.09 -25.08
CA ASP A 151 10.09 -16.42 -24.52
C ASP A 151 9.75 -15.07 -23.85
N VAL A 152 8.50 -14.64 -23.92
CA VAL A 152 7.91 -13.61 -23.06
C VAL A 152 7.33 -14.30 -21.82
N ALA A 153 7.49 -13.70 -20.64
CA ALA A 153 6.90 -14.18 -19.40
C ALA A 153 5.55 -13.49 -19.15
N GLN A 154 5.53 -12.15 -19.19
CA GLN A 154 4.33 -11.33 -19.04
C GLN A 154 4.40 -10.09 -19.94
N VAL A 155 3.23 -9.61 -20.34
CA VAL A 155 3.04 -8.25 -20.86
C VAL A 155 2.10 -7.56 -19.89
N ARG A 156 2.48 -6.40 -19.35
CA ARG A 156 1.73 -5.67 -18.32
C ARG A 156 1.62 -4.20 -18.70
N LYS A 157 0.39 -3.68 -18.73
CA LYS A 157 0.07 -2.25 -18.87
C LYS A 157 0.76 -1.49 -17.72
N VAL A 158 1.31 -0.31 -17.98
CA VAL A 158 2.11 0.44 -17.01
C VAL A 158 1.31 1.63 -16.50
N GLU A 159 1.04 1.63 -15.19
CA GLU A 159 0.36 2.72 -14.51
C GLU A 159 1.38 3.72 -13.95
N ASN A 160 1.04 5.00 -14.02
CA ASN A 160 1.81 6.07 -13.39
C ASN A 160 1.33 6.29 -11.96
N LEU A 161 2.28 6.41 -11.03
CA LEU A 161 2.05 6.56 -9.59
C LEU A 161 2.06 8.06 -9.19
N LYS A 162 1.99 8.38 -7.90
CA LYS A 162 2.09 9.76 -7.36
C LYS A 162 3.03 9.84 -6.16
N VAL A 163 3.50 11.05 -5.83
CA VAL A 163 4.31 11.30 -4.61
C VAL A 163 3.46 11.13 -3.35
N ASP A 164 4.01 10.50 -2.31
CA ASP A 164 3.24 10.07 -1.14
C ASP A 164 3.17 11.19 -0.06
N ARG A 165 2.56 12.34 -0.43
CA ARG A 165 2.46 13.58 0.38
C ARG A 165 1.10 13.73 1.10
N ALA A 166 1.09 14.08 2.39
CA ALA A 166 -0.15 14.22 3.19
C ALA A 166 -0.84 15.61 3.09
N ALA A 167 -1.31 15.96 1.89
CA ALA A 167 -2.16 17.12 1.58
C ALA A 167 -1.63 18.46 2.16
N GLN A 168 -0.46 18.88 1.65
CA GLN A 168 0.16 20.18 1.93
C GLN A 168 0.62 20.83 0.61
N ALA A 169 0.27 22.09 0.41
CA ALA A 169 0.92 22.95 -0.57
C ALA A 169 1.64 24.07 0.21
N SER A 170 2.81 23.77 0.78
CA SER A 170 3.58 24.77 1.52
C SER A 170 4.15 25.78 0.52
N PRO A 171 3.95 27.10 0.70
CA PRO A 171 4.56 28.08 -0.18
C PRO A 171 6.09 28.04 -0.05
N LEU A 172 6.77 28.27 -1.17
CA LEU A 172 8.23 28.40 -1.23
C LEU A 172 8.74 29.57 -0.38
N ALA A 173 9.76 29.32 0.43
CA ALA A 173 10.54 30.34 1.12
C ALA A 173 12.04 30.16 0.87
N ALA A 174 12.64 31.13 0.18
CA ALA A 174 14.09 31.20 0.00
C ALA A 174 14.83 31.55 1.31
N ALA A 175 16.01 30.99 1.52
CA ALA A 175 16.77 31.09 2.76
C ALA A 175 17.37 32.49 3.02
N ALA A 176 16.54 33.40 3.53
CA ALA A 176 16.98 34.65 4.11
C ALA A 176 17.59 34.45 5.51
N ALA A 177 18.43 35.40 5.96
CA ALA A 177 18.92 35.44 7.34
C ALA A 177 17.75 35.73 8.31
N GLY A 178 17.14 34.67 8.83
CA GLY A 178 15.84 34.72 9.46
C GLY A 178 15.79 35.29 10.89
N THR A 179 14.57 35.49 11.39
CA THR A 179 14.31 35.77 12.81
C THR A 179 14.34 34.46 13.60
N PRO A 180 15.24 34.26 14.58
CA PRO A 180 15.33 32.99 15.30
C PRO A 180 14.05 32.66 16.06
N VAL A 181 13.46 31.50 15.77
CA VAL A 181 12.27 31.00 16.45
C VAL A 181 12.63 30.50 17.86
N PRO A 182 11.87 30.87 18.90
CA PRO A 182 12.14 30.39 20.25
C PRO A 182 12.06 28.86 20.41
N ASP A 183 12.76 28.36 21.43
CA ASP A 183 12.56 27.00 21.93
C ASP A 183 11.22 26.93 22.69
N THR A 184 10.25 26.22 22.09
CA THR A 184 8.93 25.93 22.65
C THR A 184 8.83 24.53 23.26
N GLY A 185 9.91 23.74 23.23
CA GLY A 185 9.95 22.32 23.58
C GLY A 185 9.99 21.36 22.38
N GLN A 186 10.21 21.87 21.17
CA GLN A 186 10.39 21.05 19.96
C GLN A 186 11.70 20.23 20.00
N GLN A 187 11.78 19.19 19.16
CA GLN A 187 13.00 18.44 18.88
C GLN A 187 13.16 18.23 17.37
N ARG A 188 14.41 18.09 16.93
CA ARG A 188 14.74 17.63 15.57
C ARG A 188 14.64 16.11 15.55
N SER A 189 14.23 15.52 14.43
CA SER A 189 14.04 14.07 14.33
C SER A 189 15.31 13.28 14.66
N THR A 190 16.50 13.78 14.29
CA THR A 190 17.81 13.22 14.63
C THR A 190 18.10 13.16 16.13
N ASP A 191 17.61 14.14 16.89
CA ASP A 191 17.77 14.24 18.35
C ASP A 191 16.74 13.35 19.07
N PHE A 192 15.48 13.36 18.61
CA PHE A 192 14.40 12.48 19.08
C PHE A 192 14.73 10.99 18.88
N LEU A 193 15.33 10.64 17.72
CA LEU A 193 15.85 9.30 17.41
C LEU A 193 17.15 8.93 18.15
N GLY A 194 17.66 9.78 19.04
CA GLY A 194 18.85 9.50 19.85
C GLY A 194 20.14 9.37 19.05
N LEU A 195 20.24 9.97 17.85
CA LEU A 195 21.44 9.92 17.02
C LEU A 195 22.53 10.86 17.54
N GLU A 196 22.11 11.98 18.12
CA GLU A 196 22.95 13.10 18.57
C GLU A 196 23.51 12.96 20.01
N GLY A 197 24.43 13.86 20.37
CA GLY A 197 25.00 13.95 21.73
C GLY A 197 26.09 12.91 22.05
N GLU A 198 26.66 12.98 23.26
CA GLU A 198 27.83 12.15 23.66
C GLU A 198 27.53 10.64 23.77
N ALA A 199 26.26 10.26 23.93
CA ALA A 199 25.81 8.87 24.03
C ALA A 199 25.05 8.36 22.77
N GLY A 200 24.82 9.25 21.81
CA GLY A 200 24.00 8.97 20.63
C GLY A 200 24.64 8.01 19.63
N VAL A 201 23.81 7.52 18.71
CA VAL A 201 24.20 6.53 17.70
C VAL A 201 25.42 6.95 16.89
N TRP A 202 25.50 8.22 16.47
CA TRP A 202 26.64 8.69 15.71
C TRP A 202 27.96 8.60 16.49
N GLN A 203 27.97 8.77 17.81
CA GLN A 203 29.17 8.57 18.64
C GLN A 203 29.51 7.08 18.82
N LYS A 204 28.50 6.20 18.94
CA LYS A 204 28.70 4.73 18.94
C LYS A 204 29.39 4.27 17.65
N LEU A 205 29.06 4.88 16.51
CA LEU A 205 29.64 4.62 15.18
C LEU A 205 31.01 5.30 14.94
N GLY A 206 31.58 5.99 15.95
CA GLY A 206 32.91 6.60 15.87
C GLY A 206 32.93 8.09 15.54
N GLY A 207 31.76 8.75 15.55
CA GLY A 207 31.58 10.17 15.31
C GLY A 207 30.68 10.45 14.11
N ILE A 208 30.18 11.68 14.00
CA ILE A 208 29.26 12.09 12.93
C ILE A 208 29.86 11.96 11.52
N ASP A 209 31.16 12.19 11.38
CA ASP A 209 31.93 11.97 10.15
C ASP A 209 31.99 10.48 9.72
N LYS A 210 31.44 9.56 10.53
CA LYS A 210 31.36 8.11 10.30
C LYS A 210 29.93 7.57 10.19
N ALA A 211 28.92 8.41 10.42
CA ALA A 211 27.52 8.03 10.37
C ALA A 211 27.06 7.75 8.92
N GLY A 212 27.23 6.49 8.48
CA GLY A 212 27.00 6.05 7.09
C GLY A 212 28.23 6.14 6.18
N GLU A 213 29.46 6.25 6.71
CA GLU A 213 30.66 6.31 5.87
C GLU A 213 30.80 5.04 5.01
N GLY A 214 30.99 5.23 3.69
CA GLY A 214 31.17 4.11 2.76
C GLY A 214 29.85 3.45 2.33
N VAL A 215 28.72 4.15 2.47
CA VAL A 215 27.39 3.71 2.05
C VAL A 215 26.78 4.72 1.07
N VAL A 216 26.00 4.25 0.10
CA VAL A 216 25.28 5.04 -0.90
C VAL A 216 23.77 4.82 -0.75
N VAL A 217 23.03 5.91 -0.55
CA VAL A 217 21.56 5.94 -0.58
C VAL A 217 21.11 6.40 -1.96
N GLY A 218 20.42 5.53 -2.68
CA GLY A 218 19.62 5.85 -3.85
C GLY A 218 18.28 6.45 -3.43
N VAL A 219 17.84 7.50 -4.11
CA VAL A 219 16.56 8.18 -3.87
C VAL A 219 15.79 8.22 -5.19
N ILE A 220 14.64 7.53 -5.24
CA ILE A 220 13.76 7.43 -6.42
C ILE A 220 12.54 8.30 -6.15
N ASP A 221 12.48 9.48 -6.79
CA ASP A 221 11.65 10.60 -6.31
C ASP A 221 11.47 11.73 -7.38
N SER A 222 11.07 12.95 -7.00
CA SER A 222 10.94 14.15 -7.87
C SER A 222 12.26 14.78 -8.35
N GLY A 223 13.41 14.30 -7.88
CA GLY A 223 14.74 14.76 -8.31
C GLY A 223 15.63 15.23 -7.16
N ILE A 224 16.51 16.18 -7.43
CA ILE A 224 17.42 16.78 -6.44
C ILE A 224 17.71 18.25 -6.74
N ALA A 225 17.73 19.11 -5.72
CA ALA A 225 18.20 20.50 -5.82
C ALA A 225 19.64 20.60 -5.26
N PRO A 226 20.68 20.57 -6.11
CA PRO A 226 22.07 20.28 -5.70
C PRO A 226 22.79 21.45 -5.01
N GLU A 227 22.27 22.67 -5.10
CA GLU A 227 22.83 23.85 -4.43
C GLU A 227 22.57 23.87 -2.92
N ASN A 228 21.57 23.13 -2.44
CA ASN A 228 21.25 23.08 -1.01
C ASN A 228 22.45 22.56 -0.18
N PRO A 229 22.77 23.16 0.97
CA PRO A 229 23.98 22.81 1.73
C PRO A 229 24.04 21.36 2.22
N SER A 230 22.90 20.66 2.30
CA SER A 230 22.81 19.24 2.63
C SER A 230 23.47 18.33 1.58
N PHE A 231 23.59 18.79 0.32
CA PHE A 231 24.22 18.07 -0.78
C PHE A 231 25.58 18.66 -1.19
N ALA A 232 26.04 19.69 -0.49
CA ALA A 232 27.35 20.30 -0.73
C ALA A 232 28.50 19.29 -0.53
N GLY A 233 29.44 19.29 -1.47
CA GLY A 233 30.63 18.44 -1.42
C GLY A 233 31.80 19.05 -2.17
N ALA A 234 33.01 18.51 -1.96
CA ALA A 234 34.14 18.83 -2.83
C ALA A 234 33.88 18.25 -4.23
N PRO A 235 34.39 18.87 -5.32
CA PRO A 235 34.27 18.31 -6.67
C PRO A 235 34.80 16.88 -6.76
N LEU A 236 34.22 16.05 -7.64
CA LEU A 236 34.66 14.66 -7.85
C LEU A 236 36.16 14.60 -8.19
N ALA A 237 36.87 13.64 -7.61
CA ALA A 237 38.29 13.48 -7.87
C ALA A 237 38.54 12.97 -9.30
N THR A 238 39.60 13.42 -9.97
CA THR A 238 39.95 12.98 -11.34
C THR A 238 40.90 11.77 -11.37
N SER A 239 40.94 11.00 -10.29
CA SER A 239 41.78 9.80 -10.16
C SER A 239 41.27 8.87 -9.04
N PRO A 240 41.34 7.53 -9.21
CA PRO A 240 40.87 6.57 -8.20
C PRO A 240 41.46 6.78 -6.79
N GLY A 241 40.60 6.68 -5.78
CA GLY A 241 40.97 6.89 -4.38
C GLY A 241 39.85 6.49 -3.41
N ALA A 242 39.92 6.97 -2.17
CA ALA A 242 38.89 6.76 -1.14
C ALA A 242 37.75 7.79 -1.20
N ALA A 243 37.93 8.88 -1.96
CA ALA A 243 36.88 9.82 -2.29
C ALA A 243 36.18 9.39 -3.61
N PRO A 244 34.89 9.70 -3.81
CA PRO A 244 34.23 9.58 -5.10
C PRO A 244 35.03 10.26 -6.21
N TYR A 245 35.17 9.58 -7.35
CA TYR A 245 36.01 10.02 -8.46
C TYR A 245 35.31 9.81 -9.81
N THR A 246 35.66 10.59 -10.82
CA THR A 246 35.10 10.51 -12.18
C THR A 246 36.20 10.43 -13.25
N ASP A 247 35.88 9.79 -14.37
CA ASP A 247 36.68 9.80 -15.59
C ASP A 247 36.21 10.85 -16.63
N GLY A 248 35.11 11.56 -16.33
CA GLY A 248 34.44 12.51 -17.23
C GLY A 248 33.12 11.98 -17.81
N THR A 249 32.75 10.72 -17.53
CA THR A 249 31.44 10.13 -17.89
C THR A 249 30.82 9.31 -16.76
N THR A 250 31.63 8.73 -15.88
CA THR A 250 31.19 7.75 -14.88
C THR A 250 31.76 8.10 -13.51
N THR A 251 30.90 8.24 -12.50
CA THR A 251 31.32 8.39 -11.10
C THR A 251 31.50 7.03 -10.45
N SER A 252 32.67 6.80 -9.86
CA SER A 252 33.01 5.62 -9.10
C SER A 252 33.23 5.93 -7.62
N PHE A 253 32.75 5.07 -6.73
CA PHE A 253 33.01 5.15 -5.29
C PHE A 253 33.18 3.76 -4.68
N VAL A 254 34.33 3.50 -4.04
CA VAL A 254 34.61 2.22 -3.37
C VAL A 254 33.92 2.21 -2.01
N LYS A 255 33.07 1.19 -1.77
CA LYS A 255 32.15 1.13 -0.64
C LYS A 255 32.69 0.33 0.54
N SER A 256 32.01 0.41 1.67
CA SER A 256 32.36 -0.23 2.95
C SER A 256 32.30 -1.76 2.91
N ASP A 257 31.44 -2.34 2.07
CA ASP A 257 31.32 -3.78 1.85
C ASP A 257 32.50 -4.37 1.05
N GLY A 258 33.22 -3.51 0.32
CA GLY A 258 34.28 -3.86 -0.63
C GLY A 258 33.84 -3.86 -2.10
N GLY A 259 32.58 -3.57 -2.39
CA GLY A 259 32.06 -3.30 -3.72
C GLY A 259 32.38 -1.88 -4.20
N THR A 260 31.83 -1.50 -5.35
CA THR A 260 32.04 -0.18 -5.96
C THR A 260 30.73 0.31 -6.57
N PHE A 261 30.27 1.48 -6.16
CA PHE A 261 29.21 2.21 -6.87
C PHE A 261 29.78 2.77 -8.17
N VAL A 262 29.05 2.63 -9.28
CA VAL A 262 29.44 3.02 -10.64
C VAL A 262 28.22 3.64 -11.35
N GLY A 263 27.97 4.93 -11.10
CA GLY A 263 26.84 5.67 -11.67
C GLY A 263 27.28 6.85 -12.55
N SER A 264 26.35 7.76 -12.87
CA SER A 264 26.60 8.95 -13.70
C SER A 264 25.95 10.20 -13.14
N CYS A 265 26.45 11.38 -13.56
CA CYS A 265 25.66 12.60 -13.58
C CYS A 265 25.09 12.74 -15.00
N SER A 266 23.79 12.53 -15.18
CA SER A 266 23.14 12.67 -16.48
C SER A 266 22.86 14.16 -16.76
N PRO A 267 23.19 14.68 -17.95
CA PRO A 267 22.82 16.04 -18.33
C PRO A 267 21.30 16.17 -18.52
N GLY A 268 20.80 17.41 -18.47
CA GLY A 268 19.45 17.75 -18.90
C GLY A 268 19.31 17.84 -20.43
N LEU A 269 18.09 18.05 -20.90
CA LEU A 269 17.85 18.43 -22.30
C LEU A 269 18.29 19.89 -22.56
N PRO A 270 18.70 20.27 -23.79
CA PRO A 270 19.06 21.66 -24.12
C PRO A 270 17.93 22.71 -24.01
N ALA A 271 16.73 22.30 -23.56
CA ALA A 271 15.59 23.18 -23.26
C ALA A 271 15.38 23.39 -21.74
N SER A 272 15.94 22.52 -20.89
CA SER A 272 15.95 22.68 -19.43
C SER A 272 17.22 23.43 -19.01
N GLU A 273 17.32 24.71 -19.39
CA GLU A 273 18.35 25.62 -18.88
C GLU A 273 18.26 25.65 -17.34
N GLN A 274 19.21 24.98 -16.66
CA GLN A 274 19.47 24.89 -15.19
C GLN A 274 20.16 23.56 -14.75
N TRP A 275 20.56 22.68 -15.68
CA TRP A 275 21.37 21.49 -15.38
C TRP A 275 22.23 21.05 -16.60
N ASP A 276 23.56 20.95 -16.45
CA ASP A 276 24.49 20.57 -17.54
C ASP A 276 25.28 19.26 -17.32
N GLY A 277 25.33 18.74 -16.10
CA GLY A 277 26.00 17.48 -15.72
C GLY A 277 27.24 17.64 -14.83
N ASP A 278 27.76 18.85 -14.62
CA ASP A 278 28.89 19.11 -13.69
C ASP A 278 28.44 19.28 -12.20
N GLU A 279 27.15 19.14 -11.88
CA GLU A 279 26.59 19.36 -10.53
C GLU A 279 27.00 18.28 -9.50
N CYS A 280 27.32 17.06 -9.95
CA CYS A 280 27.68 15.95 -9.07
C CYS A 280 29.04 16.16 -8.39
N ASN A 281 29.09 15.82 -7.11
CA ASN A 281 30.20 16.12 -6.20
C ASN A 281 30.47 14.94 -5.23
N GLN A 282 31.38 15.09 -4.27
CA GLN A 282 31.73 14.02 -3.31
C GLN A 282 30.64 13.72 -2.24
N LYS A 283 29.45 14.30 -2.36
CA LYS A 283 28.24 14.05 -1.55
C LYS A 283 27.10 13.52 -2.43
N LEU A 284 26.67 14.28 -3.43
CA LEU A 284 25.77 13.83 -4.50
C LEU A 284 26.61 13.19 -5.61
N ILE A 285 26.78 11.86 -5.57
CA ILE A 285 27.74 11.15 -6.44
C ILE A 285 27.16 10.68 -7.78
N GLY A 286 25.83 10.68 -7.90
CA GLY A 286 25.13 10.39 -9.14
C GLY A 286 23.76 11.08 -9.16
N ALA A 287 23.29 11.42 -10.35
CA ALA A 287 22.02 12.09 -10.56
C ALA A 287 21.50 11.73 -11.94
N ARG A 288 20.35 11.08 -12.01
CA ARG A 288 19.74 10.50 -13.21
C ARG A 288 18.26 10.85 -13.25
N TRP A 289 17.65 10.78 -14.42
CA TRP A 289 16.24 11.08 -14.62
C TRP A 289 15.63 10.14 -15.66
N PHE A 290 14.36 9.79 -15.47
CA PHE A 290 13.62 8.83 -16.28
C PHE A 290 12.19 9.34 -16.48
N LEU A 291 11.85 9.56 -17.75
CA LEU A 291 10.56 10.02 -18.26
C LEU A 291 10.29 9.21 -19.54
N ALA A 292 9.05 8.85 -19.83
CA ALA A 292 8.69 8.29 -21.14
C ALA A 292 8.49 9.44 -22.16
N ASP A 293 7.68 9.24 -23.19
CA ASP A 293 7.32 10.29 -24.16
C ASP A 293 6.22 11.25 -23.64
N GLU A 294 6.05 11.34 -22.32
CA GLU A 294 5.02 12.13 -21.64
C GLU A 294 5.27 13.66 -21.76
N GLU A 295 4.20 14.46 -21.75
CA GLU A 295 4.26 15.92 -21.56
C GLU A 295 4.34 16.26 -20.06
N VAL A 296 5.19 17.23 -19.68
CA VAL A 296 5.44 17.63 -18.28
C VAL A 296 5.68 19.13 -18.21
N GLY A 297 5.14 19.77 -17.17
CA GLY A 297 5.21 21.20 -16.89
C GLY A 297 4.59 22.12 -17.94
N SER A 298 4.55 23.41 -17.59
CA SER A 298 4.11 24.51 -18.44
C SER A 298 4.92 25.79 -18.16
N THR A 299 4.39 26.95 -18.55
CA THR A 299 5.00 28.26 -18.21
C THR A 299 4.63 28.73 -16.81
N ASP A 300 3.51 28.24 -16.27
CA ASP A 300 2.97 28.68 -14.98
C ASP A 300 3.12 27.58 -13.89
N ASN A 301 3.26 26.29 -14.27
CA ASN A 301 3.79 25.20 -13.42
C ASN A 301 5.12 24.66 -14.02
N PRO A 302 6.31 25.18 -13.64
CA PRO A 302 7.57 24.89 -14.33
C PRO A 302 8.16 23.51 -14.03
N GLU A 303 8.84 22.90 -15.02
CA GLU A 303 9.51 21.60 -14.87
C GLU A 303 10.84 21.52 -15.67
N TYR A 304 11.81 20.78 -15.14
CA TYR A 304 13.13 20.52 -15.68
C TYR A 304 13.27 19.07 -16.17
N ARG A 305 13.38 18.85 -17.50
CA ARG A 305 13.78 17.55 -18.10
C ARG A 305 15.29 17.27 -17.89
N SER A 306 15.64 17.08 -16.62
CA SER A 306 16.96 16.81 -16.04
C SER A 306 16.77 16.14 -14.66
N PRO A 307 17.84 15.83 -13.89
CA PRO A 307 17.70 15.39 -12.50
C PRO A 307 17.24 16.48 -11.50
N ARG A 308 17.08 17.74 -11.93
CA ARG A 308 16.70 18.85 -11.03
C ARG A 308 15.28 18.66 -10.49
N ASP A 309 15.13 18.89 -9.19
CA ASP A 309 13.84 18.92 -8.49
C ASP A 309 13.02 20.17 -8.87
N ALA A 310 11.72 20.00 -9.11
CA ALA A 310 10.76 21.08 -9.42
C ALA A 310 9.59 21.15 -8.43
N ASP A 311 9.56 20.24 -7.45
CA ASP A 311 8.48 20.10 -6.46
C ASP A 311 9.02 20.15 -5.01
N GLY A 312 10.24 19.66 -4.79
CA GLY A 312 10.96 19.73 -3.51
C GLY A 312 10.96 18.42 -2.73
N HIS A 313 10.04 17.50 -3.00
CA HIS A 313 9.89 16.26 -2.26
C HIS A 313 11.15 15.38 -2.33
N GLY A 314 11.75 15.20 -3.49
CA GLY A 314 13.00 14.46 -3.66
C GLY A 314 14.19 15.09 -2.92
N SER A 315 14.24 16.42 -2.87
CA SER A 315 15.21 17.14 -2.03
C SER A 315 14.94 16.95 -0.54
N HIS A 316 13.66 16.94 -0.13
CA HIS A 316 13.22 16.71 1.26
C HIS A 316 13.56 15.29 1.73
N THR A 317 13.26 14.27 0.94
CA THR A 317 13.54 12.87 1.26
C THR A 317 15.04 12.57 1.24
N ALA A 318 15.78 13.07 0.24
CA ALA A 318 17.23 12.89 0.16
C ALA A 318 17.99 13.59 1.31
N SER A 319 17.59 14.81 1.69
CA SER A 319 18.20 15.53 2.80
C SER A 319 17.84 14.92 4.15
N THR A 320 16.60 14.42 4.32
CA THR A 320 16.18 13.65 5.51
C THR A 320 17.00 12.36 5.67
N ALA A 321 17.18 11.56 4.61
CA ALA A 321 17.91 10.30 4.69
C ALA A 321 19.41 10.52 4.93
N ALA A 322 20.02 11.40 4.14
CA ALA A 322 21.48 11.49 4.03
C ALA A 322 21.99 12.92 3.74
N GLY A 323 21.27 13.97 4.11
CA GLY A 323 21.78 15.35 4.08
C GLY A 323 22.98 15.55 5.02
N ASN A 324 23.88 16.48 4.67
CA ASN A 324 25.00 16.89 5.52
C ASN A 324 24.51 17.43 6.88
N ASN A 325 25.31 17.23 7.93
CA ASN A 325 25.01 17.79 9.24
C ASN A 325 25.37 19.28 9.36
N GLY A 326 24.51 20.04 10.05
CA GLY A 326 24.82 21.36 10.58
C GLY A 326 24.45 22.51 9.64
N VAL A 327 23.58 22.21 8.68
CA VAL A 327 22.96 23.15 7.74
C VAL A 327 22.00 24.05 8.51
N GLU A 328 22.16 25.38 8.39
CA GLU A 328 21.17 26.33 8.92
C GLU A 328 19.91 26.24 8.04
N ALA A 329 18.73 26.06 8.63
CA ALA A 329 17.46 25.95 7.93
C ALA A 329 16.49 27.08 8.32
N SER A 330 15.77 27.63 7.34
CA SER A 330 14.87 28.77 7.52
C SER A 330 13.65 28.70 6.61
N VAL A 331 12.46 29.06 7.13
CA VAL A 331 11.18 29.06 6.41
C VAL A 331 10.46 30.39 6.69
N ASP A 332 9.83 31.00 5.68
CA ASP A 332 9.29 32.39 5.65
C ASP A 332 10.16 33.46 6.38
N GLY A 333 11.49 33.37 6.24
CA GLY A 333 12.39 34.31 6.92
C GLY A 333 12.43 34.18 8.45
N TYR A 334 12.06 33.01 8.98
CA TYR A 334 12.31 32.58 10.36
C TYR A 334 13.41 31.52 10.38
N ASP A 335 14.31 31.61 11.38
CA ASP A 335 15.46 30.72 11.56
C ASP A 335 15.09 29.60 12.55
N TYR A 336 15.15 28.36 12.06
CA TYR A 336 14.79 27.14 12.77
C TYR A 336 16.02 26.36 13.27
N GLY A 337 17.23 26.91 13.09
CA GLY A 337 18.48 26.31 13.54
C GLY A 337 19.01 25.22 12.61
N LYS A 338 19.68 24.20 13.19
CA LYS A 338 20.54 23.26 12.44
C LYS A 338 19.92 21.90 12.18
N ILE A 339 19.69 21.58 10.91
CA ILE A 339 19.26 20.25 10.47
C ILE A 339 20.47 19.35 10.12
N SER A 340 20.17 18.07 9.95
CA SER A 340 21.06 17.02 9.46
C SER A 340 20.21 15.89 8.90
N GLY A 341 20.68 15.20 7.86
CA GLY A 341 20.15 13.88 7.54
C GLY A 341 20.51 12.85 8.61
N VAL A 342 19.85 11.70 8.59
CA VAL A 342 20.09 10.59 9.52
C VAL A 342 21.48 9.96 9.34
N ALA A 343 21.95 9.83 8.08
CA ALA A 343 23.27 9.30 7.74
C ALA A 343 24.16 10.35 7.03
N PRO A 344 24.65 11.38 7.76
CA PRO A 344 25.30 12.53 7.14
C PRO A 344 26.64 12.23 6.45
N ALA A 345 27.30 11.10 6.75
CA ALA A 345 28.53 10.68 6.05
C ALA A 345 28.27 9.82 4.79
N ALA A 346 27.04 9.32 4.60
CA ALA A 346 26.65 8.57 3.42
C ALA A 346 26.62 9.45 2.16
N LYS A 347 26.58 8.80 0.99
CA LYS A 347 26.47 9.43 -0.32
C LYS A 347 25.04 9.35 -0.84
N VAL A 348 24.66 10.34 -1.64
CA VAL A 348 23.35 10.39 -2.31
C VAL A 348 23.54 10.08 -3.78
N ALA A 349 22.64 9.26 -4.34
CA ALA A 349 22.45 9.11 -5.77
C ALA A 349 20.96 9.34 -6.08
N ALA A 350 20.65 10.35 -6.90
CA ALA A 350 19.28 10.75 -7.20
C ALA A 350 18.79 10.13 -8.52
N TYR A 351 17.54 9.67 -8.54
CA TYR A 351 16.89 9.02 -9.67
C TYR A 351 15.49 9.64 -9.85
N LYS A 352 15.39 10.73 -10.62
CA LYS A 352 14.13 11.43 -10.86
C LYS A 352 13.18 10.57 -11.70
N VAL A 353 11.98 10.35 -11.18
CA VAL A 353 10.88 9.62 -11.84
C VAL A 353 9.52 10.29 -11.68
N CYS A 354 9.39 11.24 -10.75
CA CYS A 354 8.19 12.05 -10.56
C CYS A 354 8.36 13.42 -11.22
N TRP A 355 7.25 13.94 -11.74
CA TRP A 355 7.21 15.05 -12.68
C TRP A 355 5.97 15.92 -12.47
N ASN A 356 6.15 17.24 -12.55
CA ASN A 356 5.04 18.18 -12.45
C ASN A 356 4.18 18.15 -13.73
N GLY A 357 2.86 18.22 -13.56
CA GLY A 357 1.88 18.31 -14.63
C GLY A 357 1.86 19.67 -15.35
N PRO A 358 1.19 19.78 -16.51
CA PRO A 358 1.03 21.05 -17.22
C PRO A 358 0.13 22.09 -16.52
N ASP A 359 -0.87 21.70 -15.72
CA ASP A 359 -1.85 22.64 -15.16
C ASP A 359 -1.31 23.39 -13.90
N GLU A 360 -1.77 24.64 -13.68
CA GLU A 360 -1.31 25.50 -12.57
C GLU A 360 -2.15 25.27 -11.31
N GLY A 361 -1.53 24.79 -10.24
CA GLY A 361 -2.10 24.83 -8.88
C GLY A 361 -3.08 23.71 -8.55
N THR A 362 -2.92 22.54 -9.20
CA THR A 362 -3.41 21.26 -8.70
C THR A 362 -2.30 20.21 -8.80
N ASP A 363 -2.41 19.18 -7.98
CA ASP A 363 -1.52 18.00 -7.95
C ASP A 363 -2.20 16.80 -8.67
N ASP A 364 -3.34 17.06 -9.36
CA ASP A 364 -4.17 16.04 -10.01
C ASP A 364 -3.50 15.44 -11.25
N ASP A 365 -2.74 16.23 -12.01
CA ASP A 365 -2.00 15.83 -13.22
C ASP A 365 -0.49 15.58 -12.97
N ASP A 366 0.04 15.87 -11.77
CA ASP A 366 1.37 15.44 -11.33
C ASP A 366 1.47 13.90 -11.28
N PHE A 367 2.59 13.33 -11.70
CA PHE A 367 2.73 11.87 -11.81
C PHE A 367 4.17 11.37 -11.64
N CYS A 368 4.31 10.07 -11.33
CA CYS A 368 5.55 9.33 -11.33
C CYS A 368 5.52 8.25 -12.41
N SER A 369 6.35 8.40 -13.45
CA SER A 369 6.30 7.55 -14.64
C SER A 369 6.60 6.09 -14.28
N GLY A 370 5.65 5.17 -14.47
CA GLY A 370 5.79 3.78 -14.03
C GLY A 370 6.94 3.04 -14.73
N ALA A 371 7.14 3.33 -16.02
CA ALA A 371 8.28 2.81 -16.79
C ALA A 371 9.61 3.44 -16.31
N GLY A 372 9.56 4.72 -15.91
CA GLY A 372 10.67 5.43 -15.28
C GLY A 372 11.04 4.88 -13.90
N ILE A 373 10.06 4.49 -13.08
CA ILE A 373 10.28 3.82 -11.78
C ILE A 373 11.03 2.50 -11.97
N LEU A 374 10.59 1.64 -12.90
CA LEU A 374 11.29 0.39 -13.20
C LEU A 374 12.71 0.65 -13.74
N ALA A 375 12.88 1.67 -14.57
CA ALA A 375 14.20 2.08 -15.07
C ALA A 375 15.11 2.59 -13.95
N ALA A 376 14.56 3.32 -12.98
CA ALA A 376 15.27 3.81 -11.81
C ALA A 376 15.66 2.70 -10.83
N ILE A 377 14.82 1.69 -10.62
CA ILE A 377 15.14 0.53 -9.77
C ILE A 377 16.24 -0.33 -10.44
N ASP A 378 16.15 -0.57 -11.76
CA ASP A 378 17.20 -1.25 -12.52
C ASP A 378 18.51 -0.45 -12.47
N ALA A 379 18.44 0.86 -12.70
CA ALA A 379 19.58 1.78 -12.65
C ALA A 379 20.23 1.85 -11.26
N ALA A 380 19.47 2.03 -10.18
CA ALA A 380 20.04 2.11 -8.83
C ALA A 380 20.72 0.78 -8.42
N THR A 381 20.13 -0.35 -8.83
CA THR A 381 20.72 -1.68 -8.60
C THR A 381 21.97 -1.91 -9.47
N LYS A 382 21.97 -1.43 -10.73
CA LYS A 382 23.11 -1.50 -11.67
C LYS A 382 24.25 -0.56 -11.29
N ASP A 383 23.94 0.61 -10.75
CA ASP A 383 24.90 1.59 -10.24
C ASP A 383 25.46 1.15 -8.87
N GLY A 384 24.79 0.23 -8.16
CA GLY A 384 25.29 -0.39 -6.93
C GLY A 384 25.05 0.43 -5.67
N VAL A 385 23.87 1.04 -5.52
CA VAL A 385 23.46 1.66 -4.23
C VAL A 385 23.33 0.61 -3.12
N ASP A 386 23.47 0.99 -1.86
CA ASP A 386 23.29 0.10 -0.70
C ASP A 386 21.85 0.10 -0.20
N VAL A 387 21.20 1.26 -0.29
CA VAL A 387 19.86 1.55 0.18
C VAL A 387 19.08 2.24 -0.92
N ILE A 388 17.80 1.93 -1.07
CA ILE A 388 16.83 2.75 -1.83
C ILE A 388 15.81 3.34 -0.85
N ASN A 389 15.62 4.66 -0.95
CA ASN A 389 14.39 5.31 -0.49
C ASN A 389 13.36 5.32 -1.63
N PHE A 390 12.16 4.85 -1.35
CA PHE A 390 10.97 5.00 -2.18
C PHE A 390 9.88 5.71 -1.36
N SER A 391 9.35 6.80 -1.90
CA SER A 391 8.39 7.71 -1.26
C SER A 391 7.23 8.04 -2.23
N ILE A 392 6.78 7.02 -2.96
CA ILE A 392 5.86 7.11 -4.11
C ILE A 392 4.77 6.05 -3.89
N GLY A 393 3.50 6.42 -4.07
CA GLY A 393 2.33 5.56 -3.82
C GLY A 393 1.32 5.56 -4.97
N GLY A 394 0.33 4.68 -4.88
CA GLY A 394 -0.73 4.49 -5.87
C GLY A 394 -2.11 4.14 -5.29
N GLY A 395 -2.23 4.04 -3.96
CA GLY A 395 -3.41 3.52 -3.27
C GLY A 395 -3.23 2.08 -2.77
N SER A 396 -4.26 1.52 -2.13
CA SER A 396 -4.21 0.23 -1.43
C SER A 396 -3.66 -0.92 -2.27
N ALA A 397 -2.67 -1.64 -1.74
CA ALA A 397 -2.12 -2.84 -2.34
C ALA A 397 -3.16 -3.96 -2.49
N THR A 398 -3.41 -4.36 -3.74
CA THR A 398 -4.27 -5.50 -4.10
C THR A 398 -3.47 -6.79 -4.40
N SER A 399 -2.14 -6.70 -4.45
CA SER A 399 -1.21 -7.78 -4.80
C SER A 399 0.11 -7.62 -4.03
N THR A 400 0.86 -8.72 -3.86
CA THR A 400 2.25 -8.70 -3.37
C THR A 400 3.28 -8.88 -4.51
N LEU A 401 2.84 -8.74 -5.77
CA LEU A 401 3.69 -8.92 -6.94
C LEU A 401 3.21 -8.14 -8.20
N THR A 402 3.24 -6.81 -8.13
CA THR A 402 3.30 -5.96 -9.33
C THR A 402 4.67 -6.09 -10.04
N ALA A 403 4.87 -5.40 -11.16
CA ALA A 403 6.19 -5.30 -11.79
C ALA A 403 7.21 -4.52 -10.93
N ILE A 404 6.73 -3.53 -10.15
CA ILE A 404 7.55 -2.74 -9.22
C ILE A 404 7.96 -3.60 -8.02
N ASP A 405 7.04 -4.42 -7.50
CA ASP A 405 7.35 -5.39 -6.45
C ASP A 405 8.39 -6.42 -6.92
N GLU A 406 8.28 -6.95 -8.14
CA GLU A 406 9.28 -7.88 -8.72
C GLU A 406 10.64 -7.21 -8.89
N ALA A 407 10.67 -5.95 -9.36
CA ALA A 407 11.91 -5.18 -9.44
C ALA A 407 12.56 -4.98 -8.05
N PHE A 408 11.77 -4.69 -7.01
CA PHE A 408 12.27 -4.61 -5.64
C PHE A 408 12.66 -5.96 -5.03
N LEU A 409 12.00 -7.07 -5.40
CA LEU A 409 12.40 -8.43 -5.00
C LEU A 409 13.82 -8.71 -5.50
N ASN A 410 14.06 -8.43 -6.77
CA ASN A 410 15.36 -8.60 -7.40
C ASN A 410 16.41 -7.61 -6.89
N ALA A 411 16.05 -6.36 -6.57
CA ALA A 411 16.95 -5.41 -5.90
C ALA A 411 17.35 -5.90 -4.49
N ALA A 412 16.40 -6.43 -3.71
CA ALA A 412 16.67 -7.05 -2.41
C ALA A 412 17.50 -8.34 -2.54
N ALA A 413 17.26 -9.14 -3.58
CA ALA A 413 18.09 -10.31 -3.93
C ALA A 413 19.52 -9.92 -4.38
N ALA A 414 19.67 -8.77 -5.03
CA ALA A 414 20.97 -8.15 -5.31
C ALA A 414 21.65 -7.58 -4.06
N GLY A 415 20.99 -7.55 -2.90
CA GLY A 415 21.54 -7.07 -1.63
C GLY A 415 21.35 -5.56 -1.39
N VAL A 416 20.33 -4.95 -1.98
CA VAL A 416 19.93 -3.55 -1.72
C VAL A 416 18.82 -3.51 -0.66
N PHE A 417 18.98 -2.71 0.39
CA PHE A 417 17.91 -2.50 1.38
C PHE A 417 16.89 -1.47 0.85
N VAL A 418 15.60 -1.77 0.92
CA VAL A 418 14.53 -0.89 0.41
C VAL A 418 13.65 -0.43 1.57
N ALA A 419 13.51 0.88 1.71
CA ALA A 419 12.47 1.52 2.51
C ALA A 419 11.40 2.08 1.58
N ALA A 420 10.13 1.77 1.88
CA ALA A 420 8.96 2.23 1.14
C ALA A 420 7.98 2.91 2.09
N SER A 421 7.36 4.00 1.65
CA SER A 421 6.31 4.71 2.40
C SER A 421 5.05 3.84 2.53
N ALA A 422 4.29 3.94 3.63
CA ALA A 422 3.09 3.12 3.82
C ALA A 422 1.83 3.61 3.09
N GLY A 423 1.81 4.81 2.49
CA GLY A 423 0.59 5.47 2.01
C GLY A 423 0.01 6.50 2.99
N ASN A 424 -0.70 7.50 2.45
CA ASN A 424 -1.34 8.58 3.23
C ASN A 424 -2.88 8.54 3.23
N SER A 425 -3.47 7.36 2.98
CA SER A 425 -4.92 7.13 2.86
C SER A 425 -5.59 6.69 4.17
N GLY A 426 -4.92 6.85 5.32
CA GLY A 426 -5.42 6.51 6.64
C GLY A 426 -6.55 7.43 7.15
N ALA A 427 -7.21 7.10 8.26
CA ALA A 427 -6.93 6.01 9.20
C ALA A 427 -7.80 4.76 8.99
N GLY A 428 -8.44 4.62 7.82
CA GLY A 428 -9.19 3.41 7.46
C GLY A 428 -8.28 2.17 7.40
N ALA A 429 -8.81 1.00 7.76
CA ALA A 429 -8.10 -0.28 7.59
C ALA A 429 -7.87 -0.60 6.10
N SER A 430 -6.81 -1.36 5.81
CA SER A 430 -6.46 -1.82 4.44
C SER A 430 -6.26 -0.68 3.43
N THR A 431 -5.56 0.36 3.86
CA THR A 431 -5.29 1.59 3.10
C THR A 431 -3.85 1.72 2.60
N LEU A 432 -2.99 0.73 2.85
CA LEU A 432 -1.54 0.82 2.60
C LEU A 432 -1.12 0.33 1.21
N ASP A 433 -0.12 1.00 0.66
CA ASP A 433 0.31 0.88 -0.75
C ASP A 433 1.32 -0.24 -0.98
N HIS A 434 2.06 -0.64 0.05
CA HIS A 434 3.23 -1.52 -0.07
C HIS A 434 3.10 -2.78 0.79
N ALA A 435 2.52 -3.83 0.22
CA ALA A 435 2.24 -5.10 0.93
C ALA A 435 3.41 -6.10 0.97
N SER A 436 4.38 -6.01 0.05
CA SER A 436 5.31 -7.13 -0.21
C SER A 436 6.39 -7.31 0.87
N PRO A 437 6.88 -8.54 1.14
CA PRO A 437 7.72 -8.78 2.32
C PRO A 437 9.17 -8.28 2.25
N TRP A 438 9.75 -8.18 1.05
CA TRP A 438 11.19 -7.93 0.82
C TRP A 438 11.64 -6.48 1.02
N TYR A 439 10.70 -5.52 1.03
CA TYR A 439 10.95 -4.13 1.43
C TYR A 439 10.38 -3.83 2.83
N THR A 440 10.82 -2.71 3.42
CA THR A 440 10.34 -2.22 4.72
C THR A 440 9.29 -1.13 4.50
N THR A 441 8.03 -1.42 4.81
CA THR A 441 6.90 -0.48 4.68
C THR A 441 6.77 0.37 5.93
N VAL A 442 6.89 1.69 5.80
CA VAL A 442 7.09 2.63 6.91
C VAL A 442 5.88 3.54 7.12
N ALA A 443 5.31 3.48 8.31
CA ALA A 443 4.22 4.37 8.74
C ALA A 443 4.72 5.65 9.42
N ALA A 444 3.99 6.74 9.25
CA ALA A 444 4.37 8.06 9.78
C ALA A 444 3.94 8.25 11.24
N SER A 445 4.83 8.81 12.05
CA SER A 445 4.57 9.16 13.45
C SER A 445 5.15 10.52 13.84
N SER A 446 4.62 11.12 14.91
CA SER A 446 4.98 12.48 15.35
C SER A 446 6.24 12.54 16.22
N ILE A 447 6.82 13.75 16.29
CA ILE A 447 7.93 14.13 17.17
C ILE A 447 7.51 15.38 17.99
N PRO A 448 8.24 15.77 19.06
CA PRO A 448 8.00 17.05 19.73
C PRO A 448 8.13 18.20 18.72
N THR A 449 7.03 18.86 18.40
CA THR A 449 6.98 19.89 17.35
C THR A 449 6.86 21.31 17.92
N TYR A 450 6.92 22.32 17.06
CA TYR A 450 6.74 23.73 17.42
C TYR A 450 5.31 23.98 17.89
N THR A 451 5.16 24.69 19.02
CA THR A 451 3.86 24.86 19.68
C THR A 451 3.41 26.31 19.82
N ALA A 452 2.09 26.49 19.89
CA ALA A 452 1.44 27.71 20.33
C ALA A 452 0.26 27.39 21.26
N THR A 453 -0.24 28.40 21.98
CA THR A 453 -1.38 28.27 22.89
C THR A 453 -2.55 29.15 22.46
N ALA A 454 -3.73 28.54 22.32
CA ALA A 454 -5.01 29.26 22.29
C ALA A 454 -5.50 29.48 23.73
N ALA A 455 -5.49 30.74 24.18
CA ALA A 455 -6.04 31.16 25.47
C ALA A 455 -7.44 31.78 25.26
N LEU A 456 -8.49 31.10 25.72
CA LEU A 456 -9.88 31.55 25.61
C LEU A 456 -10.19 32.63 26.66
N GLY A 457 -11.12 33.52 26.34
CA GLY A 457 -11.52 34.64 27.22
C GLY A 457 -12.24 34.24 28.52
N ASP A 458 -12.58 32.97 28.72
CA ASP A 458 -13.02 32.42 30.00
C ASP A 458 -11.87 31.94 30.91
N GLY A 459 -10.64 31.91 30.38
CA GLY A 459 -9.42 31.46 31.05
C GLY A 459 -8.99 30.03 30.72
N GLN A 460 -9.71 29.29 29.87
CA GLN A 460 -9.23 28.01 29.35
C GLN A 460 -8.02 28.20 28.43
N LYS A 461 -7.16 27.17 28.35
CA LYS A 461 -5.96 27.16 27.50
C LYS A 461 -5.78 25.82 26.84
N PHE A 462 -5.47 25.84 25.55
CA PHE A 462 -5.20 24.66 24.74
C PHE A 462 -3.89 24.87 23.97
N VAL A 463 -2.94 23.94 24.12
CA VAL A 463 -1.73 23.89 23.29
C VAL A 463 -2.04 23.18 21.98
N GLY A 464 -1.35 23.57 20.92
CA GLY A 464 -1.41 22.94 19.61
C GLY A 464 -0.15 23.19 18.79
N GLY A 465 -0.07 22.58 17.60
CA GLY A 465 1.03 22.78 16.66
C GLY A 465 0.94 24.14 15.97
N SER A 466 2.07 24.84 15.82
CA SER A 466 2.16 26.08 15.04
C SER A 466 3.60 26.44 14.70
N ILE A 467 3.80 26.97 13.48
CA ILE A 467 5.00 27.71 13.05
C ILE A 467 4.66 29.11 12.52
N SER A 468 3.47 29.64 12.84
CA SER A 468 2.98 30.93 12.29
C SER A 468 2.49 31.92 13.36
N VAL A 469 2.58 31.58 14.65
CA VAL A 469 2.18 32.45 15.77
C VAL A 469 3.43 32.95 16.50
N HIS A 470 4.02 34.04 16.00
CA HIS A 470 5.21 34.69 16.59
C HIS A 470 4.91 35.99 17.39
N GLU A 471 3.70 36.54 17.25
CA GLU A 471 3.20 37.67 18.06
C GLU A 471 1.79 37.37 18.60
N ASP A 472 1.42 37.98 19.74
CA ASP A 472 0.12 37.79 20.39
C ASP A 472 -1.05 38.29 19.51
N VAL A 473 -1.82 37.38 18.91
CA VAL A 473 -3.05 37.72 18.16
C VAL A 473 -4.26 37.59 19.06
N THR A 474 -4.90 38.70 19.42
CA THR A 474 -6.15 38.72 20.20
C THR A 474 -7.34 39.20 19.36
N GLY A 475 -8.43 38.43 19.33
CA GLY A 475 -9.66 38.80 18.63
C GLY A 475 -10.93 38.10 19.14
N PRO A 476 -12.11 38.47 18.61
CA PRO A 476 -13.32 37.67 18.75
C PRO A 476 -13.12 36.29 18.13
N LEU A 477 -13.60 35.24 18.79
CA LEU A 477 -13.57 33.87 18.27
C LEU A 477 -14.95 33.51 17.70
N VAL A 478 -14.99 32.89 16.52
CA VAL A 478 -16.22 32.46 15.84
C VAL A 478 -16.06 31.05 15.27
N ASN A 479 -17.14 30.25 15.24
CA ASN A 479 -17.15 29.01 14.45
C ASN A 479 -17.33 29.34 12.97
N SER A 480 -16.58 28.66 12.10
CA SER A 480 -16.72 28.74 10.63
C SER A 480 -18.17 28.56 10.15
N ALA A 481 -18.90 27.60 10.73
CA ALA A 481 -20.29 27.31 10.43
C ALA A 481 -21.26 28.48 10.71
N ASP A 482 -20.98 29.35 11.69
CA ASP A 482 -21.80 30.54 11.99
C ASP A 482 -21.52 31.70 11.00
N VAL A 483 -20.30 31.74 10.44
CA VAL A 483 -19.80 32.82 9.57
C VAL A 483 -19.79 32.49 8.07
N VAL A 484 -20.53 31.45 7.67
CA VAL A 484 -20.71 30.98 6.30
C VAL A 484 -21.49 31.95 5.38
N ARG A 485 -21.21 31.93 4.07
CA ARG A 485 -22.03 32.57 3.02
C ARG A 485 -23.35 31.82 2.77
N SER A 486 -24.43 32.53 2.44
CA SER A 486 -25.71 31.89 2.13
C SER A 486 -25.61 30.91 0.94
N GLY A 487 -25.77 29.61 1.21
CA GLY A 487 -25.77 28.56 0.19
C GLY A 487 -24.41 27.94 -0.12
N ALA A 488 -23.38 28.17 0.70
CA ALA A 488 -22.14 27.40 0.63
C ALA A 488 -22.26 26.05 1.36
N GLU A 489 -21.64 25.02 0.79
CA GLU A 489 -21.55 23.67 1.37
C GLU A 489 -20.29 23.56 2.26
N ASN A 490 -20.21 22.49 3.05
CA ASN A 490 -19.06 22.13 3.92
C ASN A 490 -18.39 23.28 4.73
N PRO A 491 -19.11 24.30 5.27
CA PRO A 491 -18.46 25.48 5.83
C PRO A 491 -17.66 25.20 7.11
N ALA A 492 -17.94 24.08 7.79
CA ALA A 492 -17.19 23.64 8.96
C ALA A 492 -15.68 23.55 8.68
N ILE A 493 -15.28 23.10 7.48
CA ILE A 493 -13.88 22.84 7.11
C ILE A 493 -13.16 24.03 6.43
N CYS A 494 -13.79 25.22 6.38
CA CYS A 494 -13.22 26.46 5.83
C CYS A 494 -12.69 26.35 4.40
N GLU A 495 -13.47 25.71 3.54
CA GLU A 495 -13.16 25.53 2.11
C GLU A 495 -13.23 26.85 1.32
N THR A 496 -12.44 26.96 0.25
CA THR A 496 -12.26 28.18 -0.54
C THR A 496 -13.58 28.78 -1.01
N GLY A 497 -13.84 30.03 -0.64
CA GLY A 497 -15.06 30.76 -0.96
C GLY A 497 -16.26 30.48 -0.06
N THR A 498 -16.17 29.65 0.97
CA THR A 498 -17.30 29.37 1.88
C THR A 498 -17.60 30.48 2.90
N LEU A 499 -16.60 31.28 3.29
CA LEU A 499 -16.71 32.23 4.40
C LEU A 499 -17.18 33.63 3.96
N ASP A 500 -18.06 34.23 4.79
CA ASP A 500 -18.66 35.56 4.57
C ASP A 500 -17.74 36.68 5.10
N PRO A 501 -17.16 37.53 4.22
CA PRO A 501 -16.22 38.57 4.64
C PRO A 501 -16.83 39.63 5.57
N ASP A 502 -18.14 39.88 5.49
CA ASP A 502 -18.80 40.86 6.40
C ASP A 502 -18.98 40.30 7.82
N LYS A 503 -18.81 38.99 8.03
CA LYS A 503 -18.86 38.31 9.33
C LYS A 503 -17.47 37.98 9.90
N VAL A 504 -16.53 37.55 9.06
CA VAL A 504 -15.20 37.07 9.48
C VAL A 504 -14.21 38.20 9.79
N LYS A 505 -14.42 39.39 9.21
CA LYS A 505 -13.46 40.50 9.28
C LYS A 505 -13.02 40.87 10.70
N GLY A 506 -11.75 40.66 11.01
CA GLY A 506 -11.15 40.98 12.31
C GLY A 506 -11.41 39.93 13.40
N THR A 507 -11.83 38.72 13.02
CA THR A 507 -12.06 37.58 13.94
C THR A 507 -10.98 36.51 13.80
N VAL A 508 -10.83 35.68 14.83
CA VAL A 508 -10.16 34.38 14.75
C VAL A 508 -11.23 33.32 14.46
N VAL A 509 -11.00 32.47 13.46
CA VAL A 509 -11.99 31.48 13.02
C VAL A 509 -11.62 30.09 13.52
N ALA A 510 -12.55 29.39 14.18
CA ALA A 510 -12.46 27.97 14.44
C ALA A 510 -12.90 27.19 13.20
N CYS A 511 -11.95 26.55 12.53
CA CYS A 511 -12.11 25.70 11.35
C CYS A 511 -11.93 24.23 11.73
N THR A 512 -12.60 23.32 11.04
CA THR A 512 -12.50 21.88 11.26
C THR A 512 -11.47 21.25 10.31
N ALA A 513 -10.61 20.38 10.82
CA ALA A 513 -9.73 19.56 9.98
C ALA A 513 -10.56 18.54 9.16
N GLY A 514 -10.12 18.26 7.93
CA GLY A 514 -10.84 17.45 6.95
C GLY A 514 -10.19 17.57 5.57
N VAL A 515 -10.80 16.97 4.55
CA VAL A 515 -10.18 16.70 3.22
C VAL A 515 -9.54 17.90 2.51
N THR A 516 -10.09 19.12 2.61
CA THR A 516 -9.44 20.32 2.04
C THR A 516 -8.09 20.58 2.72
N ALA A 517 -7.02 20.78 1.94
CA ALA A 517 -5.66 21.04 2.43
C ALA A 517 -5.60 22.16 3.50
N ARG A 518 -4.70 21.99 4.49
CA ARG A 518 -4.69 22.80 5.73
C ARG A 518 -4.33 24.26 5.48
N VAL A 519 -3.38 24.50 4.59
CA VAL A 519 -2.94 25.82 4.10
C VAL A 519 -4.07 26.61 3.43
N SER A 520 -4.92 25.94 2.64
CA SER A 520 -6.04 26.56 1.92
C SER A 520 -7.12 27.10 2.85
N LYS A 521 -7.28 26.49 4.03
CA LYS A 521 -8.20 26.98 5.08
C LYS A 521 -7.75 28.34 5.64
N SER A 522 -6.44 28.49 5.93
CA SER A 522 -5.88 29.78 6.35
C SER A 522 -5.99 30.84 5.26
N ALA A 523 -5.77 30.47 3.99
CA ALA A 523 -5.95 31.37 2.85
C ALA A 523 -7.41 31.84 2.70
N GLU A 524 -8.40 30.96 2.91
CA GLU A 524 -9.82 31.35 2.93
C GLU A 524 -10.16 32.28 4.09
N VAL A 525 -9.59 32.05 5.29
CA VAL A 525 -9.73 32.93 6.45
C VAL A 525 -9.11 34.31 6.17
N GLU A 526 -7.90 34.38 5.59
CA GLU A 526 -7.26 35.63 5.18
C GLU A 526 -8.10 36.37 4.13
N ARG A 527 -8.55 35.66 3.09
CA ARG A 527 -9.40 36.19 2.01
C ARG A 527 -10.74 36.72 2.55
N ALA A 528 -11.26 36.14 3.62
CA ALA A 528 -12.44 36.63 4.34
C ALA A 528 -12.14 37.78 5.34
N GLY A 529 -10.87 38.14 5.52
CA GLY A 529 -10.42 39.23 6.40
C GLY A 529 -10.27 38.84 7.87
N GLY A 530 -10.16 37.55 8.17
CA GLY A 530 -9.82 37.05 9.50
C GLY A 530 -8.38 37.41 9.88
N ILE A 531 -8.04 37.26 11.16
CA ILE A 531 -6.72 37.62 11.71
C ILE A 531 -5.97 36.44 12.33
N GLY A 532 -6.57 35.24 12.30
CA GLY A 532 -5.98 34.00 12.79
C GLY A 532 -6.94 32.83 12.67
N MET A 533 -6.45 31.60 12.86
CA MET A 533 -7.26 30.38 12.77
C MET A 533 -6.97 29.42 13.93
N LEU A 534 -8.01 28.73 14.41
CA LEU A 534 -7.88 27.50 15.18
C LEU A 534 -8.32 26.34 14.28
N LEU A 535 -7.39 25.46 13.91
CA LEU A 535 -7.68 24.28 13.11
C LEU A 535 -7.91 23.08 14.04
N LEU A 536 -9.17 22.69 14.22
CA LEU A 536 -9.58 21.72 15.23
C LEU A 536 -9.73 20.32 14.61
N ASN A 537 -8.97 19.35 15.11
CA ASN A 537 -9.15 17.94 14.72
C ASN A 537 -10.47 17.40 15.29
N PRO A 538 -11.36 16.79 14.49
CA PRO A 538 -12.60 16.19 15.00
C PRO A 538 -12.38 14.82 15.68
N THR A 539 -11.28 14.16 15.38
CA THR A 539 -10.84 12.84 15.90
C THR A 539 -9.37 12.91 16.35
N PRO A 540 -8.86 11.96 17.15
CA PRO A 540 -7.46 11.97 17.58
C PRO A 540 -6.51 11.87 16.38
N ASN A 541 -5.60 12.83 16.24
CA ASN A 541 -4.59 12.84 15.19
C ASN A 541 -3.33 13.57 15.67
N ALA A 542 -2.17 13.19 15.12
CA ALA A 542 -0.93 13.91 15.29
C ALA A 542 -1.08 15.40 14.94
N LEU A 543 -0.34 16.24 15.67
CA LEU A 543 -0.26 17.67 15.39
C LEU A 543 0.77 17.92 14.29
N HIS A 544 0.32 18.51 13.20
CA HIS A 544 1.17 19.04 12.15
C HIS A 544 1.62 20.46 12.51
N VAL A 545 2.59 20.94 11.75
CA VAL A 545 2.80 22.39 11.56
C VAL A 545 2.80 22.64 10.06
N ASP A 546 2.10 23.68 9.66
CA ASP A 546 1.95 24.13 8.28
C ASP A 546 2.28 25.63 8.26
N ASP A 547 2.91 26.11 7.18
CA ASP A 547 2.93 27.54 6.94
C ASP A 547 1.53 28.02 6.56
N HIS A 548 1.04 29.07 7.21
CA HIS A 548 -0.36 29.45 7.23
C HIS A 548 -0.52 30.95 6.98
N SER A 549 -1.35 31.30 5.99
CA SER A 549 -1.63 32.69 5.56
C SER A 549 -2.18 33.63 6.64
N VAL A 550 -2.57 33.09 7.79
CA VAL A 550 -2.83 33.84 9.03
C VAL A 550 -2.23 33.06 10.21
N PRO A 551 -1.83 33.72 11.32
CA PRO A 551 -1.35 33.04 12.51
C PRO A 551 -2.33 31.97 13.01
N SER A 552 -1.88 30.72 13.01
CA SER A 552 -2.76 29.55 13.12
C SER A 552 -2.25 28.53 14.13
N ILE A 553 -3.17 27.85 14.81
CA ILE A 553 -2.85 26.74 15.72
C ILE A 553 -3.69 25.52 15.34
N GLN A 554 -3.05 24.38 15.02
CA GLN A 554 -3.76 23.11 14.94
C GLN A 554 -3.91 22.52 16.35
N ILE A 555 -5.13 22.21 16.76
CA ILE A 555 -5.45 21.71 18.10
C ILE A 555 -6.18 20.38 17.99
N ASP A 556 -5.71 19.40 18.78
CA ASP A 556 -6.23 18.04 18.72
C ASP A 556 -7.57 17.85 19.46
N SER A 557 -8.26 16.76 19.14
CA SER A 557 -9.71 16.57 19.36
C SER A 557 -10.19 16.64 20.82
N GLN A 558 -9.34 16.45 21.82
CA GLN A 558 -9.69 16.67 23.23
C GLN A 558 -10.22 18.09 23.50
N ALA A 559 -9.78 19.08 22.72
CA ALA A 559 -10.25 20.46 22.83
C ALA A 559 -11.46 20.79 21.92
N TYR A 560 -11.76 19.96 20.92
CA TYR A 560 -12.70 20.26 19.84
C TYR A 560 -14.06 20.74 20.35
N GLN A 561 -14.69 19.96 21.24
CA GLN A 561 -16.01 20.30 21.79
C GLN A 561 -15.95 21.54 22.71
N ALA A 562 -14.86 21.73 23.45
CA ALA A 562 -14.72 22.87 24.36
C ALA A 562 -14.61 24.19 23.58
N ILE A 563 -13.71 24.24 22.58
CA ILE A 563 -13.47 25.42 21.76
C ILE A 563 -14.71 25.77 20.92
N THR A 564 -15.32 24.80 20.23
CA THR A 564 -16.54 25.05 19.41
C THR A 564 -17.73 25.51 20.25
N THR A 565 -17.92 24.93 21.44
CA THR A 565 -18.97 25.37 22.39
C THR A 565 -18.71 26.78 22.90
N TYR A 566 -17.47 27.12 23.23
CA TYR A 566 -17.10 28.46 23.69
C TYR A 566 -17.21 29.51 22.57
N ALA A 567 -16.78 29.19 21.34
CA ALA A 567 -16.89 30.05 20.16
C ALA A 567 -18.35 30.42 19.82
N GLY A 568 -19.32 29.55 20.14
CA GLY A 568 -20.74 29.85 20.02
C GLY A 568 -21.30 30.81 21.09
N THR A 569 -20.48 31.31 22.03
CA THR A 569 -20.95 32.20 23.10
C THR A 569 -20.86 33.69 22.73
N ALA A 570 -21.83 34.47 23.20
CA ALA A 570 -21.93 35.90 22.87
C ALA A 570 -20.78 36.70 23.50
N GLY A 571 -19.80 37.09 22.68
CA GLY A 571 -18.58 37.79 23.12
C GLY A 571 -17.38 36.87 23.38
N ALA A 572 -17.38 35.65 22.81
CA ALA A 572 -16.21 34.78 22.78
C ALA A 572 -14.98 35.50 22.21
N THR A 573 -13.82 35.30 22.86
CA THR A 573 -12.52 35.85 22.43
C THR A 573 -11.43 34.83 22.63
N VAL A 574 -10.37 34.92 21.84
CA VAL A 574 -9.15 34.12 22.00
C VAL A 574 -7.92 35.01 21.85
N THR A 575 -6.85 34.65 22.56
CA THR A 575 -5.48 35.09 22.26
C THR A 575 -4.69 33.87 21.78
N LEU A 576 -4.04 34.00 20.63
CA LEU A 576 -3.03 33.06 20.14
C LEU A 576 -1.66 33.58 20.59
N SER A 577 -0.88 32.76 21.29
CA SER A 577 0.45 33.10 21.79
C SER A 577 1.45 32.00 21.46
N GLU A 578 2.69 32.37 21.13
CA GLU A 578 3.78 31.42 20.88
C GLU A 578 4.08 30.55 22.11
N GLY A 579 4.45 29.29 21.86
CA GLY A 579 4.82 28.30 22.87
C GLY A 579 3.68 27.74 23.73
N ASN A 580 4.01 26.76 24.55
CA ASN A 580 3.07 26.09 25.45
C ASN A 580 2.95 26.80 26.82
N SER A 581 1.91 27.60 26.97
CA SER A 581 1.53 28.23 28.25
C SER A 581 0.31 27.57 28.92
N SER A 582 -0.12 26.41 28.41
CA SER A 582 -1.21 25.59 28.97
C SER A 582 -0.76 24.69 30.12
N GLY A 583 0.46 24.16 30.05
CA GLY A 583 0.99 23.16 30.98
C GLY A 583 0.57 21.71 30.69
N ALA A 584 -0.16 21.44 29.60
CA ALA A 584 -0.40 20.09 29.10
C ALA A 584 0.79 19.60 28.26
N SER A 585 1.08 18.31 28.30
CA SER A 585 2.04 17.63 27.42
C SER A 585 1.37 17.10 26.16
N ILE A 586 2.03 17.20 25.01
CA ILE A 586 1.61 16.53 23.77
C ILE A 586 2.23 15.12 23.76
N PRO A 587 1.44 14.03 23.67
CA PRO A 587 1.98 12.67 23.55
C PRO A 587 2.68 12.44 22.21
N VAL A 588 3.89 11.88 22.25
CA VAL A 588 4.70 11.49 21.07
C VAL A 588 5.54 10.23 21.41
N PRO A 589 5.89 9.37 20.44
CA PRO A 589 5.48 9.43 19.03
C PRO A 589 4.07 8.88 18.84
N GLN A 590 3.16 9.68 18.29
CA GLN A 590 1.79 9.26 17.95
C GLN A 590 1.76 8.90 16.47
N VAL A 591 1.18 7.76 16.09
CA VAL A 591 1.02 7.40 14.68
C VAL A 591 0.05 8.39 14.02
N ALA A 592 0.44 8.96 12.88
CA ALA A 592 -0.34 10.00 12.22
C ALA A 592 -1.65 9.43 11.65
N GLY A 593 -2.73 10.19 11.73
CA GLY A 593 -4.05 9.78 11.27
C GLY A 593 -4.15 9.62 9.75
N PHE A 594 -3.37 10.38 8.98
CA PHE A 594 -3.25 10.18 7.53
C PHE A 594 -2.46 8.91 7.19
N SER A 595 -1.58 8.42 8.05
CA SER A 595 -0.75 7.27 7.72
C SER A 595 -1.66 6.06 7.49
N SER A 596 -1.48 5.40 6.35
CA SER A 596 -2.26 4.22 5.99
C SER A 596 -2.09 3.06 6.98
N ARG A 597 -2.98 2.07 6.88
CA ARG A 597 -3.15 0.97 7.83
C ARG A 597 -3.22 -0.38 7.13
N GLY A 598 -2.78 -1.41 7.86
CA GLY A 598 -3.13 -2.78 7.56
C GLY A 598 -4.58 -3.11 7.94
N PRO A 599 -4.98 -4.40 7.88
CA PRO A 599 -4.22 -5.50 7.26
C PRO A 599 -4.03 -5.26 5.76
N ALA A 600 -2.94 -5.79 5.20
CA ALA A 600 -2.84 -5.95 3.74
C ALA A 600 -3.61 -7.22 3.37
N GLU A 601 -4.74 -7.10 2.68
CA GLU A 601 -5.53 -8.28 2.27
C GLU A 601 -4.98 -8.95 0.99
N ALA A 602 -3.92 -8.37 0.40
CA ALA A 602 -3.23 -8.81 -0.83
C ALA A 602 -2.62 -10.23 -0.79
N ASP A 603 -2.50 -10.83 0.39
CA ASP A 603 -2.08 -12.21 0.59
C ASP A 603 -3.05 -13.00 1.51
N GLY A 604 -4.25 -12.46 1.75
CA GLY A 604 -5.18 -12.98 2.76
C GLY A 604 -5.01 -12.39 4.17
N ALA A 605 -4.03 -11.50 4.36
CA ALA A 605 -3.59 -10.90 5.63
C ALA A 605 -2.73 -11.82 6.50
N ASP A 606 -1.83 -12.57 5.88
CA ASP A 606 -0.83 -13.43 6.54
C ASP A 606 0.55 -12.75 6.71
N VAL A 607 0.81 -11.65 5.99
CA VAL A 607 1.94 -10.73 6.23
C VAL A 607 1.45 -9.46 6.95
N LEU A 608 1.96 -9.23 8.16
CA LEU A 608 1.64 -8.04 8.95
C LEU A 608 2.31 -6.80 8.35
N LYS A 609 1.50 -5.79 7.99
CA LYS A 609 1.93 -4.47 7.49
C LYS A 609 1.17 -3.35 8.21
N PRO A 610 1.74 -2.14 8.37
CA PRO A 610 3.12 -1.73 8.03
C PRO A 610 4.15 -2.47 8.88
N ASP A 611 5.44 -2.40 8.51
CA ASP A 611 6.49 -3.12 9.24
C ASP A 611 6.87 -2.41 10.55
N LEU A 612 6.97 -1.08 10.55
CA LEU A 612 7.28 -0.22 11.70
C LEU A 612 6.90 1.25 11.45
N THR A 613 7.07 2.13 12.45
CA THR A 613 6.96 3.59 12.31
C THR A 613 8.28 4.34 12.47
N ALA A 614 8.35 5.51 11.85
CA ALA A 614 9.44 6.48 12.00
C ALA A 614 8.88 7.92 11.98
N PRO A 615 9.69 8.96 12.29
CA PRO A 615 9.27 10.36 12.21
C PRO A 615 8.77 10.73 10.80
N GLY A 616 7.54 11.22 10.70
CA GLY A 616 6.90 11.55 9.41
C GLY A 616 5.85 12.66 9.49
N VAL A 617 5.85 13.46 10.56
CA VAL A 617 4.96 14.61 10.75
C VAL A 617 5.81 15.81 11.14
N ALA A 618 5.58 16.97 10.53
CA ALA A 618 6.30 18.22 10.81
C ALA A 618 7.84 18.07 10.68
N ILE A 619 8.31 17.40 9.63
CA ILE A 619 9.74 17.20 9.37
C ILE A 619 10.28 18.39 8.56
N LEU A 620 11.26 19.11 9.13
CA LEU A 620 11.99 20.18 8.45
C LEU A 620 13.20 19.60 7.71
N ALA A 621 13.23 19.77 6.39
CA ALA A 621 14.34 19.39 5.54
C ALA A 621 14.47 20.35 4.34
N ASP A 622 15.35 20.05 3.39
CA ASP A 622 15.53 20.84 2.15
C ASP A 622 14.26 20.83 1.27
N SER A 623 14.15 21.78 0.36
CA SER A 623 13.15 21.83 -0.71
C SER A 623 13.80 22.29 -2.03
N PHE A 624 13.03 22.51 -3.10
CA PHE A 624 13.58 22.81 -4.42
C PHE A 624 14.06 24.26 -4.57
N ASN A 625 15.09 24.45 -5.41
CA ASN A 625 15.57 25.75 -5.85
C ASN A 625 16.00 25.72 -7.34
N ALA A 626 15.89 26.86 -8.01
CA ALA A 626 16.46 27.10 -9.33
C ALA A 626 18.00 27.22 -9.25
N GLU A 627 18.70 27.07 -10.38
CA GLU A 627 20.16 27.32 -10.43
C GLU A 627 20.46 28.78 -10.05
N GLY A 628 21.25 28.98 -9.00
CA GLY A 628 21.70 30.31 -8.58
C GLY A 628 20.71 31.13 -7.74
N ASP A 629 19.53 30.59 -7.44
CA ASP A 629 18.68 31.10 -6.34
C ASP A 629 19.22 30.65 -4.97
N ASP A 630 18.76 31.27 -3.89
CA ASP A 630 19.12 30.87 -2.52
C ASP A 630 18.47 29.51 -2.16
N PRO A 631 19.12 28.65 -1.33
CA PRO A 631 18.57 27.40 -0.81
C PRO A 631 17.15 27.52 -0.23
N ALA A 632 16.39 26.41 -0.24
CA ALA A 632 15.01 26.36 0.24
C ALA A 632 14.80 25.23 1.26
N PHE A 633 13.87 25.42 2.19
CA PHE A 633 13.53 24.45 3.24
C PHE A 633 12.01 24.42 3.47
N ALA A 634 11.48 23.25 3.85
CA ALA A 634 10.04 23.06 4.09
C ALA A 634 9.75 22.14 5.28
N PHE A 635 8.64 22.41 5.97
CA PHE A 635 8.03 21.49 6.94
C PHE A 635 7.00 20.61 6.22
N GLU A 636 7.33 19.34 5.99
CA GLU A 636 6.42 18.38 5.35
C GLU A 636 5.96 17.27 6.31
N SER A 637 4.84 16.65 5.95
CA SER A 637 4.21 15.53 6.64
C SER A 637 3.79 14.50 5.60
N GLY A 638 4.12 13.24 5.87
CA GLY A 638 3.79 12.14 4.98
C GLY A 638 4.52 10.87 5.38
N THR A 639 4.01 9.72 4.94
CA THR A 639 4.78 8.47 4.94
C THR A 639 6.08 8.62 4.14
N SER A 640 6.07 9.47 3.10
CA SER A 640 7.25 9.96 2.38
C SER A 640 8.37 10.53 3.23
N MET A 641 8.10 11.11 4.40
CA MET A 641 9.13 11.64 5.29
C MET A 641 9.59 10.59 6.31
N SER A 642 8.79 9.55 6.56
CA SER A 642 9.16 8.42 7.42
C SER A 642 10.04 7.37 6.71
N SER A 643 9.78 7.10 5.43
CA SER A 643 10.62 6.24 4.56
C SER A 643 12.11 6.63 4.56
N PRO A 644 12.50 7.92 4.35
CA PRO A 644 13.90 8.34 4.29
C PRO A 644 14.59 8.30 5.65
N HIS A 645 13.86 8.46 6.76
CA HIS A 645 14.42 8.17 8.08
C HIS A 645 14.87 6.70 8.13
N VAL A 646 14.02 5.76 7.73
CA VAL A 646 14.35 4.32 7.71
C VAL A 646 15.46 3.99 6.70
N ALA A 647 15.49 4.64 5.53
CA ALA A 647 16.58 4.52 4.57
C ALA A 647 17.93 4.97 5.18
N GLY A 648 17.96 6.15 5.82
CA GLY A 648 19.14 6.66 6.52
C GLY A 648 19.56 5.76 7.69
N LEU A 649 18.60 5.23 8.47
CA LEU A 649 18.88 4.27 9.55
C LEU A 649 19.45 2.96 9.00
N GLY A 650 18.98 2.50 7.84
CA GLY A 650 19.55 1.37 7.10
C GLY A 650 21.00 1.63 6.70
N ALA A 651 21.30 2.86 6.26
CA ALA A 651 22.68 3.27 5.96
C ALA A 651 23.58 3.36 7.21
N LEU A 652 23.03 3.65 8.40
CA LEU A 652 23.78 3.54 9.66
C LEU A 652 24.09 2.08 10.01
N ILE A 653 23.11 1.16 9.84
CA ILE A 653 23.30 -0.27 10.07
C ILE A 653 24.33 -0.85 9.09
N LEU A 654 24.25 -0.50 7.80
CA LEU A 654 25.21 -0.96 6.79
C LEU A 654 26.60 -0.34 6.97
N GLY A 655 26.71 0.91 7.45
CA GLY A 655 27.99 1.50 7.84
C GLY A 655 28.67 0.77 9.02
N ALA A 656 27.88 0.19 9.93
CA ALA A 656 28.37 -0.63 11.04
C ALA A 656 28.64 -2.09 10.63
N THR A 657 27.76 -2.65 9.80
CA THR A 657 27.74 -4.06 9.36
C THR A 657 27.56 -4.12 7.83
N PRO A 658 28.60 -3.89 7.02
CA PRO A 658 28.49 -3.74 5.56
C PRO A 658 28.10 -5.01 4.76
N LYS A 659 27.61 -6.05 5.43
CA LYS A 659 27.22 -7.36 4.86
C LYS A 659 25.98 -7.94 5.53
N ALA A 660 25.17 -7.10 6.19
CA ALA A 660 23.82 -7.47 6.59
C ALA A 660 22.96 -7.63 5.33
N SER A 661 22.11 -8.66 5.26
CA SER A 661 21.08 -8.75 4.23
C SER A 661 20.00 -7.68 4.44
N PRO A 662 19.21 -7.31 3.40
CA PRO A 662 18.05 -6.44 3.57
C PRO A 662 17.09 -6.93 4.66
N SER A 663 16.86 -8.24 4.76
CA SER A 663 16.07 -8.87 5.82
C SER A 663 16.68 -8.75 7.22
N ALA A 664 18.02 -8.82 7.35
CA ALA A 664 18.70 -8.58 8.62
C ALA A 664 18.62 -7.10 9.05
N VAL A 665 18.74 -6.16 8.11
CA VAL A 665 18.56 -4.72 8.38
C VAL A 665 17.12 -4.43 8.84
N LYS A 666 16.13 -4.93 8.09
CA LYS A 666 14.70 -4.85 8.44
C LYS A 666 14.41 -5.45 9.81
N SER A 667 14.87 -6.68 10.06
CA SER A 667 14.66 -7.37 11.33
C SER A 667 15.33 -6.66 12.51
N ALA A 668 16.51 -6.05 12.35
CA ALA A 668 17.17 -5.32 13.42
C ALA A 668 16.32 -4.15 13.93
N MET A 669 15.71 -3.39 13.01
CA MET A 669 14.81 -2.29 13.36
C MET A 669 13.49 -2.78 13.96
N MET A 670 12.82 -3.76 13.33
CA MET A 670 11.54 -4.28 13.82
C MET A 670 11.66 -4.91 15.21
N THR A 671 12.70 -5.71 15.45
CA THR A 671 12.83 -6.46 16.72
C THR A 671 13.19 -5.62 17.94
N SER A 672 13.66 -4.40 17.73
CA SER A 672 14.04 -3.45 18.79
C SER A 672 13.10 -2.24 18.90
N ALA A 673 12.03 -2.21 18.12
CA ALA A 673 11.04 -1.12 18.13
C ALA A 673 10.23 -1.06 19.44
N TYR A 674 9.86 0.16 19.85
CA TYR A 674 9.04 0.44 21.03
C TYR A 674 7.65 0.96 20.65
N ASP A 675 6.65 0.85 21.53
CA ASP A 675 5.29 1.28 21.18
C ASP A 675 5.19 2.79 20.93
N SER A 676 4.49 3.15 19.85
CA SER A 676 3.94 4.49 19.68
C SER A 676 2.86 4.74 20.74
N VAL A 677 2.51 6.01 21.00
CA VAL A 677 1.51 6.38 22.01
C VAL A 677 0.19 6.84 21.42
N ASP A 678 -0.88 6.66 22.19
CA ASP A 678 -2.19 7.23 21.93
C ASP A 678 -2.30 8.69 22.42
N GLN A 679 -3.47 9.29 22.20
CA GLN A 679 -3.78 10.66 22.61
C GLN A 679 -3.81 10.89 24.14
N SER A 680 -3.80 9.82 24.94
CA SER A 680 -3.71 9.89 26.42
C SER A 680 -2.27 9.73 26.93
N GLY A 681 -1.33 9.32 26.06
CA GLY A 681 0.03 8.93 26.43
C GLY A 681 0.14 7.49 26.92
N ALA A 682 -0.86 6.64 26.66
CA ALA A 682 -0.76 5.19 26.80
C ALA A 682 -0.07 4.60 25.56
N ALA A 683 0.53 3.40 25.70
CA ALA A 683 1.06 2.66 24.56
C ALA A 683 -0.07 2.26 23.59
N SER A 684 0.20 2.33 22.29
CA SER A 684 -0.70 1.86 21.24
C SER A 684 -0.74 0.33 21.22
N GLU A 685 -1.94 -0.23 21.12
CA GLU A 685 -2.17 -1.67 20.91
C GLU A 685 -2.48 -1.99 19.42
N ASP A 686 -2.50 -0.96 18.55
CA ASP A 686 -2.81 -1.08 17.12
C ASP A 686 -1.56 -1.42 16.29
N VAL A 687 -1.35 -2.72 16.08
CA VAL A 687 -0.28 -3.26 15.21
C VAL A 687 -0.48 -2.95 13.72
N PHE A 688 -1.71 -2.65 13.27
CA PHE A 688 -1.98 -2.26 11.88
C PHE A 688 -1.76 -0.76 11.63
N ALA A 689 -1.64 0.04 12.70
CA ALA A 689 -1.09 1.39 12.66
C ALA A 689 0.44 1.43 12.79
N GLN A 690 1.01 0.67 13.74
CA GLN A 690 2.42 0.85 14.11
C GLN A 690 3.39 -0.26 13.64
N GLY A 691 2.90 -1.37 13.10
CA GLY A 691 3.74 -2.55 12.85
C GLY A 691 4.36 -3.06 14.16
N ALA A 692 5.68 -3.19 14.17
CA ALA A 692 6.43 -3.56 15.38
C ALA A 692 6.52 -2.43 16.44
N GLY A 693 6.29 -1.17 16.05
CA GLY A 693 6.46 0.02 16.88
C GLY A 693 7.26 1.13 16.18
N HIS A 694 7.59 2.18 16.92
CA HIS A 694 8.55 3.19 16.51
C HIS A 694 9.98 2.65 16.61
N VAL A 695 10.79 2.92 15.59
CA VAL A 695 12.19 2.43 15.51
C VAL A 695 13.07 2.96 16.65
N ASP A 696 13.94 2.11 17.21
CA ASP A 696 14.98 2.49 18.20
C ASP A 696 16.40 2.35 17.61
N PRO A 697 17.02 3.46 17.15
CA PRO A 697 18.40 3.46 16.68
C PRO A 697 19.46 3.22 17.75
N ALA A 698 19.13 3.44 19.03
CA ALA A 698 20.04 3.16 20.13
C ALA A 698 20.12 1.65 20.42
N ALA A 699 19.07 0.89 20.10
CA ALA A 699 18.98 -0.56 20.30
C ALA A 699 19.30 -1.40 19.04
N PHE A 700 18.88 -0.99 17.83
CA PHE A 700 19.02 -1.85 16.62
C PHE A 700 20.46 -2.22 16.22
N LEU A 701 21.48 -1.57 16.81
CA LEU A 701 22.89 -1.90 16.54
C LEU A 701 23.38 -3.14 17.31
N ASP A 702 22.62 -3.62 18.30
CA ASP A 702 22.76 -4.95 18.87
C ASP A 702 21.38 -5.53 19.24
N PRO A 703 20.63 -6.07 18.26
CA PRO A 703 19.25 -6.53 18.44
C PRO A 703 19.15 -7.92 19.08
N GLY A 704 20.26 -8.59 19.44
CA GLY A 704 20.29 -9.91 20.07
C GLY A 704 19.92 -11.11 19.17
N LEU A 705 18.82 -11.00 18.42
CA LEU A 705 18.29 -11.99 17.48
C LEU A 705 17.80 -11.31 16.18
N LEU A 706 17.90 -12.04 15.06
CA LEU A 706 17.46 -11.59 13.74
C LEU A 706 16.66 -12.68 13.02
N TYR A 707 15.53 -12.30 12.43
CA TYR A 707 14.77 -13.11 11.49
C TYR A 707 15.30 -12.82 10.08
N GLN A 708 15.91 -13.81 9.44
CA GLN A 708 16.48 -13.67 8.11
C GLN A 708 15.70 -14.50 7.10
N SER A 709 15.36 -13.88 5.97
CA SER A 709 14.81 -14.50 4.77
C SER A 709 15.55 -13.99 3.53
N GLY A 710 15.53 -14.76 2.46
CA GLY A 710 16.09 -14.41 1.17
C GLY A 710 15.25 -14.92 0.01
N THR A 711 15.82 -14.94 -1.19
CA THR A 711 15.09 -15.21 -2.44
C THR A 711 14.40 -16.58 -2.47
N GLU A 712 14.97 -17.61 -1.85
CA GLU A 712 14.31 -18.93 -1.79
C GLU A 712 13.07 -18.90 -0.88
N ASP A 713 13.10 -18.17 0.25
CA ASP A 713 11.95 -18.00 1.15
C ASP A 713 10.85 -17.15 0.50
N TRP A 714 11.21 -16.09 -0.23
CA TRP A 714 10.25 -15.23 -0.92
C TRP A 714 9.57 -15.95 -2.10
N ILE A 715 10.30 -16.81 -2.82
CA ILE A 715 9.71 -17.69 -3.85
C ILE A 715 8.80 -18.74 -3.20
N ALA A 716 9.17 -19.30 -2.05
CA ALA A 716 8.34 -20.24 -1.30
C ALA A 716 7.02 -19.58 -0.82
N PHE A 717 7.10 -18.34 -0.32
CA PHE A 717 5.95 -17.51 0.06
C PHE A 717 5.03 -17.23 -1.13
N LEU A 718 5.59 -16.78 -2.27
CA LEU A 718 4.80 -16.49 -3.48
C LEU A 718 4.05 -17.74 -3.98
N LYS A 719 4.70 -18.91 -3.98
CA LYS A 719 4.00 -20.17 -4.29
C LYS A 719 2.91 -20.53 -3.27
N GLY A 720 3.09 -20.15 -2.01
CA GLY A 720 2.10 -20.28 -0.94
C GLY A 720 0.86 -19.45 -1.19
N ALA A 721 1.05 -18.17 -1.52
CA ALA A 721 0.01 -17.22 -1.91
C ALA A 721 -0.59 -17.49 -3.31
N GLY A 722 -0.31 -18.65 -3.92
CA GLY A 722 -0.91 -19.09 -5.18
C GLY A 722 -0.27 -18.56 -6.46
N TYR A 723 0.81 -17.77 -6.40
CA TYR A 723 1.49 -17.29 -7.60
C TYR A 723 2.13 -18.45 -8.39
N VAL A 724 1.79 -18.53 -9.67
CA VAL A 724 2.31 -19.54 -10.59
C VAL A 724 3.66 -19.10 -11.17
N PHE A 725 4.54 -20.06 -11.45
CA PHE A 725 5.84 -19.86 -12.05
C PHE A 725 5.97 -20.71 -13.32
N THR A 726 6.76 -20.26 -14.29
CA THR A 726 7.15 -21.12 -15.42
C THR A 726 8.06 -22.26 -14.92
N SER A 727 7.89 -23.47 -15.46
CA SER A 727 8.66 -24.63 -15.00
C SER A 727 10.15 -24.43 -15.23
N ASN A 728 10.90 -24.51 -14.13
CA ASN A 728 12.33 -24.24 -14.10
C ASN A 728 13.03 -25.00 -12.97
N PRO A 729 14.11 -25.76 -13.24
CA PRO A 729 14.72 -26.67 -12.27
C PRO A 729 15.49 -26.03 -11.09
N VAL A 730 15.48 -24.70 -10.91
CA VAL A 730 15.86 -24.08 -9.61
C VAL A 730 14.63 -23.56 -8.85
N ILE A 731 13.58 -23.11 -9.52
CA ILE A 731 12.34 -22.72 -8.85
C ILE A 731 11.47 -23.93 -8.52
N ASP A 732 11.28 -24.88 -9.45
CA ASP A 732 10.47 -26.10 -9.27
C ASP A 732 10.80 -26.90 -7.98
N PRO A 733 12.08 -27.04 -7.54
CA PRO A 733 12.40 -27.71 -6.27
C PRO A 733 12.04 -26.94 -5.00
N ILE A 734 11.83 -25.62 -5.06
CA ILE A 734 11.41 -24.81 -3.91
C ILE A 734 9.95 -25.16 -3.60
N ALA A 735 9.69 -25.69 -2.41
CA ALA A 735 8.34 -25.98 -1.96
C ALA A 735 7.58 -24.68 -1.67
N ALA A 736 6.26 -24.69 -1.85
CA ALA A 736 5.41 -23.67 -1.25
C ALA A 736 5.45 -23.80 0.29
N ILE A 737 5.45 -22.67 0.98
CA ILE A 737 5.13 -22.59 2.42
C ILE A 737 3.73 -22.02 2.60
N ASP A 738 3.17 -22.13 3.80
CA ASP A 738 2.06 -21.28 4.22
C ASP A 738 2.53 -19.80 4.23
N PRO A 739 1.77 -18.82 3.72
CA PRO A 739 2.18 -17.42 3.75
C PRO A 739 2.58 -16.92 5.15
N SER A 740 1.90 -17.39 6.21
CA SER A 740 2.20 -17.05 7.60
C SER A 740 3.54 -17.62 8.10
N ASP A 741 4.06 -18.69 7.47
CA ASP A 741 5.34 -19.33 7.79
C ASP A 741 6.57 -18.52 7.30
N LEU A 742 6.38 -17.45 6.52
CA LEU A 742 7.49 -16.64 6.03
C LEU A 742 8.34 -16.08 7.18
N ASN A 743 9.65 -16.33 7.15
CA ASN A 743 10.56 -16.00 8.24
C ASN A 743 10.88 -14.49 8.35
N GLN A 744 9.97 -13.76 8.98
CA GLN A 744 10.06 -12.32 9.27
C GLN A 744 9.80 -12.03 10.75
N ALA A 745 10.14 -10.80 11.18
CA ALA A 745 10.04 -10.34 12.57
C ALA A 745 8.60 -10.02 13.04
N SER A 746 7.60 -10.55 12.36
CA SER A 746 6.16 -10.42 12.64
C SER A 746 5.44 -11.74 12.34
N ILE A 747 4.24 -11.89 12.88
CA ILE A 747 3.35 -13.03 12.61
C ILE A 747 1.96 -12.47 12.31
N ALA A 748 1.38 -12.80 11.15
CA ALA A 748 -0.06 -12.68 10.97
C ALA A 748 -0.67 -14.03 10.56
N ILE A 749 -1.96 -14.18 10.87
CA ILE A 749 -2.81 -15.28 10.41
C ILE A 749 -4.15 -14.66 10.02
N GLY A 750 -4.41 -14.58 8.72
CA GLY A 750 -5.61 -14.01 8.13
C GLY A 750 -6.86 -14.86 8.31
N ALA A 751 -6.74 -16.18 8.49
CA ALA A 751 -7.88 -17.08 8.64
C ALA A 751 -7.63 -18.24 9.64
N LEU A 752 -7.59 -17.95 10.94
CA LEU A 752 -7.38 -19.00 11.96
C LEU A 752 -8.65 -19.84 12.17
N ALA A 753 -8.79 -20.91 11.39
CA ALA A 753 -9.83 -21.92 11.54
C ALA A 753 -9.42 -23.02 12.55
N GLY A 754 -9.47 -22.70 13.85
CA GLY A 754 -9.24 -23.68 14.92
C GLY A 754 -7.83 -23.67 15.47
N THR A 755 -6.84 -24.32 14.83
CA THR A 755 -5.44 -24.30 15.27
C THR A 755 -4.47 -24.33 14.11
N GLN A 756 -3.52 -23.39 14.10
CA GLN A 756 -2.43 -23.28 13.13
C GLN A 756 -1.11 -23.12 13.90
N THR A 757 -0.01 -23.56 13.30
CA THR A 757 1.31 -23.51 13.94
C THR A 757 2.32 -22.94 12.98
N VAL A 758 2.83 -21.77 13.33
CA VAL A 758 3.76 -20.97 12.54
C VAL A 758 5.18 -21.26 13.00
N THR A 759 6.11 -21.39 12.06
CA THR A 759 7.53 -21.68 12.27
C THR A 759 8.38 -20.43 12.04
N ARG A 760 9.41 -20.24 12.86
CA ARG A 760 10.39 -19.15 12.71
C ARG A 760 11.80 -19.64 13.02
N THR A 761 12.78 -19.10 12.31
CA THR A 761 14.20 -19.33 12.55
C THR A 761 14.90 -18.01 12.87
N VAL A 762 15.40 -17.88 14.09
CA VAL A 762 16.18 -16.73 14.54
C VAL A 762 17.69 -17.01 14.46
N THR A 763 18.46 -15.99 14.09
CA THR A 763 19.92 -15.97 14.12
C THR A 763 20.39 -15.04 15.23
N SER A 764 21.21 -15.49 16.19
CA SER A 764 21.69 -14.59 17.25
C SER A 764 22.88 -13.73 16.84
N THR A 765 22.92 -12.48 17.30
CA THR A 765 24.06 -11.55 17.17
C THR A 765 25.17 -11.83 18.18
N GLY A 766 24.90 -12.64 19.22
CA GLY A 766 25.79 -12.80 20.36
C GLY A 766 25.74 -14.19 21.02
N ALA A 767 26.07 -14.25 22.30
CA ALA A 767 25.91 -15.43 23.14
C ALA A 767 24.93 -15.09 24.26
N GLY A 768 23.86 -15.86 24.41
CA GLY A 768 22.77 -15.51 25.31
C GLY A 768 21.75 -16.63 25.47
N THR A 769 20.84 -16.46 26.43
CA THR A 769 19.67 -17.32 26.64
C THR A 769 18.44 -16.43 26.61
N TYR A 770 17.50 -16.75 25.72
CA TYR A 770 16.29 -15.98 25.46
C TYR A 770 15.08 -16.79 25.89
N THR A 771 14.10 -16.17 26.55
CA THR A 771 12.87 -16.79 27.04
C THR A 771 11.66 -16.11 26.40
N ALA A 772 10.71 -16.88 25.89
CA ALA A 772 9.53 -16.33 25.24
C ALA A 772 8.45 -15.92 26.25
N SER A 773 7.87 -14.73 26.06
CA SER A 773 6.55 -14.34 26.58
C SER A 773 5.63 -13.92 25.42
N VAL A 774 4.32 -14.02 25.63
CA VAL A 774 3.31 -13.57 24.66
C VAL A 774 2.24 -12.78 25.40
N ASP A 775 1.93 -11.60 24.90
CA ASP A 775 1.02 -10.63 25.50
C ASP A 775 0.00 -10.10 24.46
N GLY A 776 -1.08 -9.48 24.90
CA GLY A 776 -2.12 -8.86 24.04
C GLY A 776 -3.23 -9.79 23.53
N LEU A 777 -2.92 -11.03 23.13
CA LEU A 777 -3.82 -11.97 22.42
C LEU A 777 -5.01 -12.54 23.24
N ALA A 778 -5.90 -11.67 23.72
CA ALA A 778 -7.01 -12.02 24.58
C ALA A 778 -8.03 -12.95 23.87
N GLY A 779 -8.05 -14.22 24.27
CA GLY A 779 -8.98 -15.22 23.73
C GLY A 779 -8.40 -16.14 22.66
N ILE A 780 -7.11 -16.02 22.34
CA ILE A 780 -6.31 -17.03 21.63
C ILE A 780 -5.47 -17.78 22.68
N ASP A 781 -5.41 -19.11 22.62
CA ASP A 781 -4.40 -19.86 23.37
C ASP A 781 -3.15 -19.96 22.51
N THR A 782 -1.98 -19.60 23.06
CA THR A 782 -0.75 -19.41 22.31
C THR A 782 0.42 -20.12 22.97
N VAL A 783 1.07 -21.03 22.25
CA VAL A 783 2.15 -21.89 22.78
C VAL A 783 3.42 -21.74 21.93
N VAL A 784 4.48 -21.23 22.55
CA VAL A 784 5.82 -21.12 21.95
C VAL A 784 6.66 -22.35 22.31
N SER A 785 7.23 -23.03 21.32
CA SER A 785 7.98 -24.28 21.50
C SER A 785 9.28 -24.32 20.66
N PRO A 786 10.46 -24.48 21.28
CA PRO A 786 10.73 -24.42 22.71
C PRO A 786 10.54 -23.00 23.24
N SER A 787 10.06 -22.82 24.48
CA SER A 787 9.93 -21.49 25.11
C SER A 787 11.25 -20.88 25.62
N THR A 788 12.39 -21.48 25.26
CA THR A 788 13.73 -21.01 25.63
C THR A 788 14.73 -21.37 24.54
N LEU A 789 15.46 -20.38 24.04
CA LEU A 789 16.55 -20.53 23.08
C LEU A 789 17.89 -20.21 23.76
N SER A 790 19.00 -20.77 23.28
CA SER A 790 20.33 -20.57 23.88
C SER A 790 21.45 -20.69 22.87
N PHE A 791 22.24 -19.62 22.77
CA PHE A 791 23.28 -19.42 21.77
C PHE A 791 24.64 -19.24 22.45
N THR A 792 25.69 -19.80 21.84
CA THR A 792 27.07 -19.76 22.36
C THR A 792 27.95 -18.75 21.62
N GLY A 793 27.41 -18.06 20.61
CA GLY A 793 28.08 -17.02 19.85
C GLY A 793 27.29 -16.65 18.58
N ALA A 794 27.65 -15.50 18.00
CA ALA A 794 27.01 -14.91 16.84
C ALA A 794 26.91 -15.86 15.64
N GLY A 795 25.86 -15.72 14.83
CA GLY A 795 25.62 -16.51 13.63
C GLY A 795 25.13 -17.94 13.91
N GLN A 796 24.81 -18.28 15.16
CA GLN A 796 24.09 -19.50 15.48
C GLN A 796 22.58 -19.29 15.28
N THR A 797 21.95 -20.21 14.55
CA THR A 797 20.51 -20.24 14.31
C THR A 797 19.79 -21.18 15.26
N ALA A 798 18.51 -20.90 15.52
CA ALA A 798 17.59 -21.82 16.16
C ALA A 798 16.17 -21.65 15.62
N GLU A 799 15.50 -22.78 15.41
CA GLU A 799 14.11 -22.89 15.00
C GLU A 799 13.19 -22.96 16.22
N TYR A 800 12.01 -22.36 16.14
CA TYR A 800 10.91 -22.54 17.09
C TYR A 800 9.56 -22.44 16.37
N THR A 801 8.51 -22.93 17.02
CA THR A 801 7.13 -22.81 16.56
C THR A 801 6.29 -21.98 17.52
N VAL A 802 5.26 -21.32 16.98
CA VAL A 802 4.17 -20.70 17.73
C VAL A 802 2.86 -21.33 17.27
N SER A 803 2.22 -22.10 18.14
CA SER A 803 0.87 -22.62 17.91
C SER A 803 -0.16 -21.64 18.43
N PHE A 804 -1.13 -21.27 17.59
CA PHE A 804 -2.28 -20.45 17.96
C PHE A 804 -3.56 -21.27 17.87
N THR A 805 -4.38 -21.27 18.91
CA THR A 805 -5.65 -21.99 19.00
C THR A 805 -6.79 -21.04 19.33
N THR A 806 -7.91 -21.12 18.60
CA THR A 806 -9.08 -20.27 18.83
C THR A 806 -9.77 -20.64 20.15
N GLY A 807 -9.83 -19.69 21.08
CA GLY A 807 -10.45 -19.85 22.40
C GLY A 807 -11.78 -19.10 22.50
N SER A 808 -11.74 -17.90 23.09
CA SER A 808 -12.90 -17.03 23.31
C SER A 808 -12.79 -15.66 22.63
N ALA A 809 -11.86 -15.51 21.69
CA ALA A 809 -11.75 -14.33 20.84
C ALA A 809 -12.98 -14.19 19.94
N ALA A 810 -13.26 -12.97 19.48
CA ALA A 810 -14.34 -12.72 18.53
C ALA A 810 -14.00 -13.29 17.15
N LEU A 811 -14.98 -13.93 16.49
CA LEU A 811 -14.83 -14.38 15.12
C LEU A 811 -14.85 -13.19 14.16
N ASN A 812 -14.10 -13.32 13.07
CA ASN A 812 -13.92 -12.33 12.00
C ASN A 812 -13.39 -10.97 12.50
N GLN A 813 -12.63 -10.97 13.60
CA GLN A 813 -11.90 -9.82 14.16
C GLN A 813 -10.46 -10.25 14.48
N PHE A 814 -9.49 -9.36 14.30
CA PHE A 814 -8.11 -9.65 14.70
C PHE A 814 -7.94 -9.53 16.21
N ALA A 815 -7.43 -10.59 16.85
CA ALA A 815 -6.74 -10.49 18.12
C ALA A 815 -5.29 -10.09 17.84
N THR A 816 -4.85 -8.97 18.40
CA THR A 816 -3.50 -8.42 18.23
C THR A 816 -2.67 -8.61 19.50
N GLY A 817 -1.34 -8.58 19.37
CA GLY A 817 -0.45 -8.78 20.50
C GLY A 817 1.01 -8.86 20.08
N TYR A 818 1.87 -9.38 20.96
CA TYR A 818 3.30 -9.44 20.75
C TYR A 818 3.93 -10.71 21.32
N LEU A 819 4.89 -11.29 20.60
CA LEU A 819 5.88 -12.23 21.11
C LEU A 819 7.13 -11.43 21.52
N THR A 820 7.66 -11.69 22.71
CA THR A 820 8.95 -11.13 23.14
C THR A 820 9.89 -12.24 23.57
N TRP A 821 11.09 -12.25 23.00
CA TRP A 821 12.22 -13.08 23.42
C TRP A 821 13.11 -12.27 24.37
N ALA A 822 12.83 -12.35 25.67
CA ALA A 822 13.53 -11.61 26.70
C ALA A 822 14.82 -12.31 27.14
N SER A 823 15.88 -11.54 27.42
CA SER A 823 17.18 -12.04 27.87
C SER A 823 17.70 -11.24 29.09
N ALA A 824 19.02 -11.08 29.23
CA ALA A 824 19.63 -10.23 30.25
C ALA A 824 20.06 -8.85 29.71
N GLU A 825 20.11 -8.69 28.38
CA GLU A 825 20.68 -7.52 27.69
C GLU A 825 19.77 -7.00 26.55
N HIS A 826 18.92 -7.87 25.98
CA HIS A 826 17.99 -7.57 24.89
C HIS A 826 16.58 -8.11 25.16
N ASP A 827 15.56 -7.36 24.76
CA ASP A 827 14.18 -7.84 24.59
C ASP A 827 13.85 -7.78 23.09
N VAL A 828 13.68 -8.95 22.45
CA VAL A 828 13.50 -9.05 21.00
C VAL A 828 12.02 -9.27 20.68
N ARG A 829 11.37 -8.25 20.12
CA ARG A 829 9.92 -8.16 19.97
C ARG A 829 9.44 -8.55 18.56
N SER A 830 8.22 -9.06 18.45
CA SER A 830 7.55 -9.33 17.17
C SER A 830 6.04 -9.12 17.30
N PRO A 831 5.39 -8.25 16.50
CA PRO A 831 3.94 -8.08 16.52
C PRO A 831 3.23 -9.32 15.98
N ILE A 832 2.03 -9.55 16.51
CA ILE A 832 1.14 -10.65 16.15
C ILE A 832 -0.24 -10.09 15.81
N ALA A 833 -0.84 -10.57 14.71
CA ALA A 833 -2.25 -10.34 14.39
C ALA A 833 -2.92 -11.64 13.91
N VAL A 834 -3.91 -12.14 14.63
CA VAL A 834 -4.59 -13.41 14.32
C VAL A 834 -6.09 -13.17 14.19
N ARG A 835 -6.70 -13.55 13.06
CA ARG A 835 -8.16 -13.43 12.79
C ARG A 835 -8.83 -14.80 12.88
N PRO A 836 -9.42 -15.20 14.04
CA PRO A 836 -10.29 -16.36 14.13
C PRO A 836 -11.45 -16.25 13.14
N VAL A 837 -11.64 -17.26 12.30
CA VAL A 837 -12.78 -17.30 11.36
C VAL A 837 -13.84 -18.30 11.82
N LEU A 838 -15.10 -18.09 11.45
CA LEU A 838 -16.14 -19.11 11.64
C LEU A 838 -15.83 -20.40 10.87
N LEU A 839 -15.28 -20.23 9.67
CA LEU A 839 -15.03 -21.25 8.68
C LEU A 839 -13.95 -20.73 7.73
N ASP A 840 -12.93 -21.52 7.46
CA ASP A 840 -12.11 -21.41 6.25
C ASP A 840 -12.77 -22.28 5.16
N ALA A 841 -12.96 -21.69 3.97
CA ALA A 841 -13.68 -22.31 2.85
C ALA A 841 -13.24 -21.67 1.51
N PRO A 842 -13.21 -22.44 0.41
CA PRO A 842 -12.90 -21.88 -0.91
C PRO A 842 -13.99 -20.89 -1.35
N TYR A 843 -13.59 -19.80 -1.98
CA TYR A 843 -14.50 -18.77 -2.49
C TYR A 843 -15.50 -19.33 -3.51
N GLU A 844 -15.02 -20.15 -4.45
CA GLU A 844 -15.81 -20.73 -5.52
C GLU A 844 -15.34 -22.16 -5.85
N VAL A 845 -16.27 -23.02 -6.26
CA VAL A 845 -15.98 -24.30 -6.93
C VAL A 845 -16.73 -24.36 -8.26
N SER A 846 -16.09 -24.92 -9.29
CA SER A 846 -16.68 -25.02 -10.63
C SER A 846 -17.09 -26.45 -11.00
N GLY A 847 -18.02 -26.57 -11.94
CA GLY A 847 -18.58 -27.83 -12.42
C GLY A 847 -19.08 -27.73 -13.87
N THR A 848 -19.34 -28.87 -14.50
CA THR A 848 -19.82 -28.92 -15.89
C THR A 848 -20.96 -29.92 -16.10
N GLY A 849 -21.81 -29.63 -17.09
CA GLY A 849 -22.89 -30.50 -17.57
C GLY A 849 -24.21 -30.34 -16.80
N SER A 850 -25.31 -30.73 -17.45
CA SER A 850 -26.69 -30.52 -16.96
C SER A 850 -27.06 -31.31 -15.69
N THR A 851 -26.19 -32.22 -15.24
CA THR A 851 -26.27 -32.92 -13.95
C THR A 851 -24.86 -33.38 -13.56
N GLY A 852 -24.45 -33.12 -12.32
CA GLY A 852 -23.11 -33.42 -11.84
C GLY A 852 -22.96 -33.32 -10.33
N THR A 853 -21.74 -33.56 -9.84
CA THR A 853 -21.40 -33.49 -8.41
C THR A 853 -19.95 -33.09 -8.24
N GLY A 854 -19.72 -32.02 -7.49
CA GLY A 854 -18.41 -31.58 -7.00
C GLY A 854 -18.20 -31.96 -5.54
N THR A 855 -17.06 -31.55 -4.99
CA THR A 855 -16.75 -31.71 -3.57
C THR A 855 -16.16 -30.41 -3.07
N VAL A 856 -16.71 -29.88 -1.98
CA VAL A 856 -16.16 -28.72 -1.27
C VAL A 856 -15.51 -29.24 0.00
N THR A 857 -14.33 -28.72 0.34
CA THR A 857 -13.64 -28.99 1.61
C THR A 857 -13.56 -27.68 2.38
N VAL A 858 -13.88 -27.72 3.67
CA VAL A 858 -13.89 -26.54 4.55
C VAL A 858 -13.26 -26.90 5.90
N THR A 859 -12.65 -25.92 6.57
CA THR A 859 -12.07 -26.07 7.91
C THR A 859 -12.89 -25.25 8.91
N PRO A 860 -13.74 -25.88 9.76
CA PRO A 860 -14.57 -25.13 10.69
C PRO A 860 -13.74 -24.52 11.83
N GLY A 861 -13.95 -23.23 12.10
CA GLY A 861 -13.40 -22.58 13.31
C GLY A 861 -14.23 -22.85 14.58
N ILE A 862 -15.33 -23.62 14.46
CA ILE A 862 -16.26 -23.96 15.55
C ILE A 862 -16.53 -25.47 15.62
N THR A 863 -16.96 -25.93 16.80
CA THR A 863 -17.48 -27.30 16.99
C THR A 863 -19.00 -27.26 17.19
N GLY A 864 -19.75 -28.04 16.41
CA GLY A 864 -21.21 -28.12 16.50
C GLY A 864 -21.87 -28.43 15.17
N ALA A 865 -23.18 -28.27 15.09
CA ALA A 865 -23.89 -28.35 13.81
C ALA A 865 -23.57 -27.10 12.97
N LEU A 866 -23.10 -27.31 11.74
CA LEU A 866 -22.91 -26.32 10.69
C LEU A 866 -23.96 -26.57 9.60
N PRO A 867 -25.15 -25.92 9.65
CA PRO A 867 -26.11 -25.95 8.55
C PRO A 867 -25.51 -25.39 7.26
N ILE A 868 -25.77 -26.08 6.16
CA ILE A 868 -25.30 -25.72 4.82
C ILE A 868 -26.52 -25.52 3.93
N THR A 869 -26.77 -24.28 3.52
CA THR A 869 -27.93 -23.89 2.71
C THR A 869 -27.51 -23.66 1.26
N ALA A 870 -28.09 -24.42 0.34
CA ALA A 870 -27.91 -24.21 -1.10
C ALA A 870 -29.01 -23.27 -1.65
N SER A 871 -28.61 -22.22 -2.36
CA SER A 871 -29.49 -21.28 -3.08
C SER A 871 -29.04 -21.10 -4.54
N GLY A 872 -29.94 -20.62 -5.40
CA GLY A 872 -29.82 -20.81 -6.85
C GLY A 872 -30.14 -22.26 -7.26
N LEU A 873 -29.65 -22.78 -8.38
CA LEU A 873 -28.76 -22.16 -9.37
C LEU A 873 -29.50 -21.07 -10.17
N ALA A 874 -28.97 -19.85 -10.20
CA ALA A 874 -29.43 -18.78 -11.08
C ALA A 874 -28.81 -18.96 -12.46
N GLU A 875 -29.60 -18.88 -13.53
CA GLU A 875 -29.10 -18.83 -14.92
C GLU A 875 -28.55 -17.43 -15.20
N GLY A 876 -27.40 -17.33 -15.87
CA GLY A 876 -26.79 -16.06 -16.21
C GLY A 876 -27.62 -15.29 -17.24
N VAL A 877 -28.29 -14.22 -16.81
CA VAL A 877 -29.12 -13.38 -17.66
C VAL A 877 -28.23 -12.47 -18.48
N LEU A 878 -28.04 -12.84 -19.75
CA LEU A 878 -27.40 -12.03 -20.78
C LEU A 878 -28.22 -10.75 -21.03
N ALA A 879 -27.59 -9.57 -21.09
CA ALA A 879 -28.30 -8.33 -21.40
C ALA A 879 -28.76 -8.28 -22.86
N GLU A 880 -30.04 -7.97 -23.07
CA GLU A 880 -30.69 -7.84 -24.38
C GLU A 880 -30.67 -6.40 -24.94
N ASP A 881 -29.49 -5.80 -25.17
CA ASP A 881 -29.36 -4.60 -26.03
C ASP A 881 -28.51 -4.90 -27.27
N ALA A 882 -28.97 -5.91 -28.01
CA ALA A 882 -28.26 -6.58 -29.09
C ALA A 882 -27.95 -5.64 -30.29
N THR A 883 -26.85 -4.90 -30.14
CA THR A 883 -26.08 -4.30 -31.23
C THR A 883 -25.26 -5.35 -31.99
N ALA A 884 -24.93 -6.47 -31.33
CA ALA A 884 -24.43 -7.70 -31.92
C ALA A 884 -25.52 -8.41 -32.76
N ALA A 885 -25.12 -9.17 -33.79
CA ALA A 885 -26.04 -9.73 -34.79
C ALA A 885 -26.30 -11.26 -34.64
N ASP A 886 -25.65 -11.87 -33.65
CA ASP A 886 -25.35 -13.30 -33.55
C ASP A 886 -25.79 -13.94 -32.22
N GLY A 887 -26.19 -13.13 -31.23
CA GLY A 887 -26.75 -13.60 -29.96
C GLY A 887 -26.02 -13.11 -28.71
N HIS A 888 -25.13 -12.13 -28.85
CA HIS A 888 -24.31 -11.57 -27.77
C HIS A 888 -24.87 -10.24 -27.24
N SER A 889 -24.40 -9.79 -26.08
CA SER A 889 -24.94 -8.56 -25.46
C SER A 889 -24.70 -7.32 -26.32
N ALA A 890 -23.45 -7.06 -26.72
CA ALA A 890 -23.14 -5.91 -27.56
C ALA A 890 -21.91 -6.11 -28.44
N THR A 891 -21.82 -5.32 -29.52
CA THR A 891 -20.62 -5.18 -30.36
C THR A 891 -20.26 -3.70 -30.46
N LEU A 892 -19.26 -3.25 -29.72
CA LEU A 892 -18.97 -1.82 -29.50
C LEU A 892 -17.50 -1.45 -29.79
N PRO A 893 -17.25 -0.23 -30.31
CA PRO A 893 -15.90 0.30 -30.52
C PRO A 893 -15.35 1.00 -29.26
N THR A 894 -14.03 1.15 -29.19
CA THR A 894 -13.27 1.93 -28.20
C THR A 894 -13.96 3.22 -27.74
N GLY A 895 -13.98 3.45 -26.43
CA GLY A 895 -14.59 4.62 -25.80
C GLY A 895 -16.11 4.67 -25.94
N LYS A 896 -16.78 3.51 -26.02
CA LYS A 896 -18.25 3.38 -25.94
C LYS A 896 -18.61 2.35 -24.89
N SER A 897 -19.73 2.57 -24.22
CA SER A 897 -20.27 1.66 -23.21
C SER A 897 -21.57 1.00 -23.64
N LEU A 898 -21.82 -0.20 -23.12
CA LEU A 898 -23.16 -0.73 -22.91
C LEU A 898 -23.59 -0.34 -21.49
N THR A 899 -24.57 0.55 -21.37
CA THR A 899 -25.24 0.81 -20.09
C THR A 899 -26.56 0.03 -20.07
N THR A 900 -26.71 -0.87 -19.11
CA THR A 900 -27.93 -1.66 -18.86
C THR A 900 -28.41 -1.49 -17.42
N THR A 901 -29.63 -1.95 -17.12
CA THR A 901 -30.19 -1.88 -15.76
C THR A 901 -30.59 -3.26 -15.28
N VAL A 902 -29.97 -3.72 -14.18
CA VAL A 902 -30.31 -4.99 -13.53
C VAL A 902 -31.16 -4.72 -12.30
N VAL A 903 -32.32 -5.35 -12.21
CA VAL A 903 -33.20 -5.23 -11.03
C VAL A 903 -32.81 -6.30 -10.00
N VAL A 904 -32.26 -5.86 -8.87
CA VAL A 904 -32.02 -6.72 -7.71
C VAL A 904 -33.29 -6.72 -6.84
N PRO A 905 -33.99 -7.85 -6.68
CA PRO A 905 -35.21 -7.93 -5.89
C PRO A 905 -34.95 -7.92 -4.38
N GLU A 906 -35.97 -7.62 -3.60
CA GLU A 906 -35.95 -7.77 -2.13
C GLU A 906 -35.68 -9.24 -1.76
N GLY A 907 -34.64 -9.48 -0.95
CA GLY A 907 -34.23 -10.82 -0.55
C GLY A 907 -33.29 -11.54 -1.54
N ALA A 908 -32.61 -10.82 -2.44
CA ALA A 908 -31.43 -11.36 -3.12
C ALA A 908 -30.28 -11.58 -2.12
N GLU A 909 -29.60 -12.73 -2.24
CA GLU A 909 -28.47 -13.13 -1.39
C GLU A 909 -27.12 -12.74 -2.00
N PHE A 910 -27.06 -12.65 -3.33
CA PHE A 910 -25.84 -12.42 -4.08
C PHE A 910 -26.17 -11.87 -5.48
N ALA A 911 -25.36 -10.97 -5.99
CA ALA A 911 -25.36 -10.56 -7.39
C ALA A 911 -23.94 -10.63 -7.95
N ARG A 912 -23.75 -11.38 -9.05
CA ARG A 912 -22.55 -11.36 -9.88
C ARG A 912 -22.87 -10.66 -11.19
N PHE A 913 -22.00 -9.76 -11.58
CA PHE A 913 -22.00 -9.12 -12.89
C PHE A 913 -20.73 -9.59 -13.58
N ASP A 914 -20.89 -10.52 -14.53
CA ASP A 914 -19.81 -10.99 -15.39
C ASP A 914 -19.87 -10.23 -16.71
N LEU A 915 -18.72 -9.70 -17.11
CA LEU A 915 -18.43 -9.25 -18.45
C LEU A 915 -17.51 -10.31 -19.07
N ASP A 916 -17.93 -10.91 -20.18
CA ASP A 916 -17.36 -12.13 -20.76
C ASP A 916 -17.11 -11.86 -22.25
N SER A 917 -15.87 -11.49 -22.61
CA SER A 917 -15.54 -11.12 -23.99
C SER A 917 -15.43 -12.36 -24.88
N LEU A 918 -15.87 -12.25 -26.13
CA LEU A 918 -15.60 -13.29 -27.15
C LEU A 918 -14.19 -13.20 -27.72
N ASP A 919 -13.53 -12.08 -27.46
CA ASP A 919 -12.15 -11.84 -27.83
C ASP A 919 -11.42 -11.50 -26.53
N ASP A 920 -10.76 -12.50 -25.94
CA ASP A 920 -9.93 -12.39 -24.75
C ASP A 920 -8.89 -11.24 -24.85
N ALA A 921 -8.71 -10.67 -26.05
CA ALA A 921 -7.76 -9.61 -26.35
C ALA A 921 -8.31 -8.15 -26.27
N ALA A 922 -9.55 -7.89 -25.85
CA ALA A 922 -10.15 -6.53 -25.76
C ALA A 922 -10.33 -5.99 -24.33
N ASP A 923 -9.99 -4.73 -24.02
CA ASP A 923 -10.02 -4.22 -22.62
C ASP A 923 -11.38 -3.61 -22.29
N LEU A 924 -12.00 -4.10 -21.21
CA LEU A 924 -13.40 -3.82 -20.86
C LEU A 924 -13.52 -3.45 -19.38
N ASP A 925 -13.81 -2.19 -19.04
CA ASP A 925 -14.15 -1.82 -17.66
C ASP A 925 -15.59 -2.22 -17.32
N LEU A 926 -15.82 -2.65 -16.08
CA LEU A 926 -17.14 -2.91 -15.52
C LEU A 926 -17.43 -2.02 -14.31
N THR A 927 -18.32 -1.05 -14.47
CA THR A 927 -18.84 -0.21 -13.38
C THR A 927 -20.29 -0.55 -13.06
N VAL A 928 -20.60 -0.79 -11.79
CA VAL A 928 -21.91 -1.16 -11.25
C VAL A 928 -22.33 -0.14 -10.20
N THR A 929 -23.40 0.61 -10.48
CA THR A 929 -23.92 1.67 -9.60
C THR A 929 -25.29 1.31 -9.03
N SER A 930 -25.44 1.36 -7.71
CA SER A 930 -26.68 1.09 -6.99
C SER A 930 -27.52 2.36 -6.87
N GLU A 931 -28.57 2.50 -7.69
CA GLU A 931 -29.48 3.67 -7.72
C GLU A 931 -30.26 3.88 -6.40
N SER A 932 -30.26 2.89 -5.50
CA SER A 932 -30.90 2.98 -4.18
C SER A 932 -29.96 3.35 -3.04
N THR A 933 -28.64 3.40 -3.28
CA THR A 933 -27.62 3.67 -2.25
C THR A 933 -26.47 4.59 -2.67
N ASP A 934 -26.45 5.06 -3.93
CA ASP A 934 -25.36 5.83 -4.55
C ASP A 934 -23.97 5.14 -4.48
N LYS A 935 -23.94 3.84 -4.17
CA LYS A 935 -22.70 3.03 -4.17
C LYS A 935 -22.29 2.66 -5.58
N VAL A 936 -21.04 2.96 -5.91
CA VAL A 936 -20.35 2.47 -7.11
C VAL A 936 -19.42 1.32 -6.72
N PHE A 937 -19.42 0.27 -7.54
CA PHE A 937 -18.49 -0.85 -7.50
C PHE A 937 -17.87 -0.93 -8.90
N THR A 938 -16.55 -0.98 -9.00
CA THR A 938 -15.86 -0.99 -10.30
C THR A 938 -14.81 -2.10 -10.30
N SER A 939 -14.74 -2.80 -11.42
CA SER A 939 -13.65 -3.70 -11.77
C SER A 939 -13.14 -3.25 -13.13
N ALA A 940 -11.92 -2.71 -13.15
CA ALA A 940 -11.33 -1.95 -14.24
C ALA A 940 -9.83 -2.29 -14.30
N THR A 941 -9.55 -3.55 -14.63
CA THR A 941 -8.21 -4.08 -14.85
C THR A 941 -7.98 -4.22 -16.35
N GLY A 942 -6.73 -4.40 -16.79
CA GLY A 942 -6.41 -4.68 -18.20
C GLY A 942 -6.84 -6.10 -18.62
N SER A 943 -8.15 -6.36 -18.63
CA SER A 943 -8.77 -7.67 -18.81
C SER A 943 -9.96 -7.57 -19.76
N ALA A 944 -10.16 -8.62 -20.54
CA ALA A 944 -11.34 -8.77 -21.38
C ALA A 944 -12.55 -9.35 -20.63
N ASP A 945 -12.29 -10.04 -19.54
CA ASP A 945 -13.31 -10.55 -18.64
C ASP A 945 -13.24 -9.75 -17.33
N GLU A 946 -14.34 -9.11 -16.96
CA GLU A 946 -14.45 -8.36 -15.71
C GLU A 946 -15.57 -8.86 -14.82
N ARG A 947 -15.39 -8.73 -13.50
CA ARG A 947 -16.31 -9.28 -12.50
C ARG A 947 -16.53 -8.35 -11.32
N VAL A 948 -17.78 -7.94 -11.13
CA VAL A 948 -18.24 -7.35 -9.88
C VAL A 948 -19.12 -8.34 -9.13
N ASP A 949 -18.65 -8.80 -7.98
CA ASP A 949 -19.36 -9.68 -7.05
C ASP A 949 -19.88 -8.87 -5.85
N ILE A 950 -21.19 -8.91 -5.59
CA ILE A 950 -21.86 -8.22 -4.48
C ILE A 950 -22.63 -9.22 -3.62
N ALA A 951 -22.15 -9.45 -2.40
CA ALA A 951 -22.87 -10.19 -1.36
C ALA A 951 -23.94 -9.32 -0.69
N ASP A 952 -25.08 -9.92 -0.33
CA ASP A 952 -26.24 -9.27 0.29
C ASP A 952 -26.61 -7.90 -0.37
N PRO A 953 -26.79 -7.86 -1.71
CA PRO A 953 -26.96 -6.61 -2.45
C PRO A 953 -28.26 -5.89 -2.05
N ALA A 954 -28.17 -4.58 -1.83
CA ALA A 954 -29.33 -3.76 -1.50
C ALA A 954 -30.38 -3.83 -2.63
N PRO A 955 -31.69 -3.98 -2.35
CA PRO A 955 -32.70 -4.07 -3.39
C PRO A 955 -32.85 -2.74 -4.14
N GLY A 956 -33.14 -2.84 -5.45
CA GLY A 956 -33.28 -1.68 -6.32
C GLY A 956 -32.85 -1.96 -7.76
N GLU A 957 -32.74 -0.88 -8.52
CA GLU A 957 -32.15 -0.89 -9.86
C GLU A 957 -30.64 -0.64 -9.73
N TYR A 958 -29.85 -1.41 -10.47
CA TYR A 958 -28.41 -1.24 -10.60
C TYR A 958 -28.13 -0.84 -12.04
N THR A 959 -27.61 0.37 -12.23
CA THR A 959 -27.07 0.81 -13.52
C THR A 959 -25.72 0.16 -13.69
N VAL A 960 -25.59 -0.71 -14.67
CA VAL A 960 -24.35 -1.43 -14.97
C VAL A 960 -23.83 -0.97 -16.32
N GLN A 961 -22.59 -0.48 -16.32
CA GLN A 961 -21.92 0.06 -17.47
C GLN A 961 -20.68 -0.80 -17.76
N ALA A 962 -20.71 -1.47 -18.92
CA ALA A 962 -19.54 -2.10 -19.50
C ALA A 962 -18.93 -1.11 -20.49
N ASP A 963 -17.82 -0.45 -20.14
CA ASP A 963 -17.10 0.46 -21.01
C ASP A 963 -16.06 -0.30 -21.83
N VAL A 964 -16.06 -0.11 -23.14
CA VAL A 964 -14.97 -0.59 -24.00
C VAL A 964 -13.79 0.37 -23.83
N TYR A 965 -12.89 0.06 -22.91
CA TYR A 965 -11.64 0.81 -22.72
C TYR A 965 -10.83 0.74 -24.03
N SER A 966 -10.65 -0.45 -24.60
CA SER A 966 -10.38 -0.61 -26.03
C SER A 966 -10.80 -1.97 -26.62
N THR A 967 -10.44 -2.24 -27.89
CA THR A 967 -10.92 -3.40 -28.65
C THR A 967 -9.77 -4.27 -29.10
N ALA A 968 -10.00 -5.58 -29.14
CA ALA A 968 -9.04 -6.57 -29.59
C ALA A 968 -8.37 -6.23 -30.93
N PRO A 969 -7.10 -6.61 -31.13
CA PRO A 969 -6.25 -5.88 -32.05
C PRO A 969 -6.56 -6.13 -33.52
N GLY A 970 -6.49 -5.08 -34.32
CA GLY A 970 -6.93 -5.10 -35.72
C GLY A 970 -8.46 -5.19 -35.88
N SER A 971 -9.23 -5.35 -34.79
CA SER A 971 -10.67 -5.10 -34.80
C SER A 971 -10.97 -3.60 -34.72
N SER A 972 -12.22 -3.25 -35.03
CA SER A 972 -12.78 -1.92 -34.76
C SER A 972 -13.85 -1.96 -33.65
N THR A 973 -14.16 -3.15 -33.14
CA THR A 973 -15.25 -3.42 -32.20
C THR A 973 -14.98 -4.72 -31.44
N VAL A 974 -15.14 -4.72 -30.12
CA VAL A 974 -15.23 -5.95 -29.32
C VAL A 974 -16.68 -6.44 -29.30
N THR A 975 -16.88 -7.76 -29.32
CA THR A 975 -18.17 -8.39 -29.02
C THR A 975 -18.07 -9.09 -27.68
N PHE A 976 -18.99 -8.80 -26.77
CA PHE A 976 -18.98 -9.33 -25.41
C PHE A 976 -20.38 -9.71 -24.93
N ASP A 977 -20.40 -10.62 -23.95
CA ASP A 977 -21.57 -11.04 -23.21
C ASP A 977 -21.55 -10.47 -21.80
N PHE A 978 -22.46 -9.54 -21.51
CA PHE A 978 -22.69 -9.12 -20.14
C PHE A 978 -23.74 -10.03 -19.51
N ARG A 979 -23.37 -10.82 -18.51
CA ARG A 979 -24.24 -11.76 -17.80
C ARG A 979 -24.42 -11.33 -16.35
N SER A 980 -25.67 -11.08 -15.98
CA SER A 980 -26.05 -10.87 -14.58
C SER A 980 -26.58 -12.15 -13.95
N PHE A 981 -26.02 -12.55 -12.81
CA PHE A 981 -26.52 -13.64 -11.98
C PHE A 981 -27.01 -13.06 -10.67
N VAL A 982 -28.32 -13.06 -10.45
CA VAL A 982 -28.91 -12.62 -9.17
C VAL A 982 -29.47 -13.86 -8.48
N ILE A 983 -28.92 -14.21 -7.31
CA ILE A 983 -29.33 -15.39 -6.55
C ILE A 983 -30.37 -14.99 -5.51
N THR A 984 -31.51 -15.68 -5.48
CA THR A 984 -32.53 -15.52 -4.43
C THR A 984 -32.95 -16.89 -3.87
N PRO A 985 -33.61 -16.94 -2.70
CA PRO A 985 -34.15 -18.19 -2.14
C PRO A 985 -35.21 -18.88 -3.02
N GLU A 986 -35.82 -18.17 -3.98
CA GLU A 986 -36.99 -18.65 -4.75
C GLU A 986 -36.71 -18.86 -6.25
N ASN A 987 -35.57 -18.42 -6.79
CA ASN A 987 -35.35 -18.37 -8.26
C ASN A 987 -34.51 -19.51 -8.86
N GLY A 988 -34.18 -20.55 -8.08
CA GLY A 988 -33.34 -21.66 -8.52
C GLY A 988 -33.90 -22.42 -9.73
N LEU A 989 -33.12 -22.45 -10.82
CA LEU A 989 -33.37 -23.26 -12.01
C LEU A 989 -32.61 -24.59 -11.88
N GLY A 990 -33.32 -25.70 -12.14
CA GLY A 990 -32.83 -27.04 -11.82
C GLY A 990 -32.90 -27.35 -10.32
N SER A 991 -31.88 -28.01 -9.77
CA SER A 991 -31.75 -28.29 -8.34
C SER A 991 -30.29 -28.24 -7.90
N LEU A 992 -29.92 -27.30 -7.03
CA LEU A 992 -28.67 -27.36 -6.26
C LEU A 992 -28.94 -28.06 -4.92
N SER A 993 -27.99 -28.84 -4.42
CA SER A 993 -28.13 -29.62 -3.18
C SER A 993 -26.78 -29.97 -2.57
N THR A 994 -26.76 -30.18 -1.26
CA THR A 994 -25.57 -30.60 -0.51
C THR A 994 -25.84 -31.88 0.28
N ASP A 995 -24.84 -32.75 0.37
CA ASP A 995 -24.88 -33.97 1.19
C ASP A 995 -23.62 -34.06 2.08
N PRO A 996 -23.75 -33.93 3.42
CA PRO A 996 -24.98 -33.65 4.17
C PRO A 996 -25.35 -32.15 4.16
N ALA A 997 -26.65 -31.83 4.26
CA ALA A 997 -27.15 -30.45 4.42
C ALA A 997 -26.92 -29.84 5.82
N VAL A 998 -26.43 -30.64 6.78
CA VAL A 998 -25.87 -30.17 8.05
C VAL A 998 -24.62 -30.99 8.31
N VAL A 999 -23.49 -30.31 8.45
CA VAL A 999 -22.21 -30.94 8.81
C VAL A 999 -22.06 -30.91 10.33
N ASP A 1000 -21.77 -32.06 10.95
CA ASP A 1000 -21.32 -32.12 12.35
C ASP A 1000 -19.85 -31.67 12.41
N ALA A 1001 -19.65 -30.36 12.46
CA ALA A 1001 -18.35 -29.71 12.44
C ALA A 1001 -17.55 -29.94 13.73
N VAL A 1002 -16.25 -30.12 13.57
CA VAL A 1002 -15.26 -30.13 14.66
C VAL A 1002 -14.24 -29.02 14.37
N GLN A 1003 -13.94 -28.23 15.38
CA GLN A 1003 -13.05 -27.08 15.26
C GLN A 1003 -11.64 -27.51 14.84
N GLY A 1004 -11.15 -26.99 13.71
CA GLY A 1004 -9.82 -27.28 13.16
C GLY A 1004 -9.66 -28.61 12.42
N GLU A 1005 -10.74 -29.37 12.21
CA GLU A 1005 -10.71 -30.63 11.44
C GLU A 1005 -11.32 -30.39 10.04
N PRO A 1006 -10.53 -30.41 8.94
CA PRO A 1006 -11.05 -30.22 7.59
C PRO A 1006 -12.07 -31.29 7.22
N ILE A 1007 -13.23 -30.86 6.70
CA ILE A 1007 -14.36 -31.71 6.38
C ILE A 1007 -14.87 -31.43 4.96
N ALA A 1008 -15.10 -32.51 4.22
CA ALA A 1008 -15.58 -32.45 2.85
C ALA A 1008 -17.06 -32.85 2.75
N TYR A 1009 -17.83 -32.11 1.96
CA TYR A 1009 -19.22 -32.42 1.63
C TYR A 1009 -19.43 -32.42 0.11
N ALA A 1010 -20.41 -33.18 -0.36
CA ALA A 1010 -20.76 -33.23 -1.77
C ALA A 1010 -21.70 -32.06 -2.12
N VAL A 1011 -21.45 -31.40 -3.25
CA VAL A 1011 -22.38 -30.43 -3.85
C VAL A 1011 -22.84 -30.97 -5.20
N SER A 1012 -24.15 -31.10 -5.39
CA SER A 1012 -24.75 -31.76 -6.56
C SER A 1012 -25.79 -30.87 -7.24
N TRP A 1013 -25.69 -30.79 -8.56
CA TRP A 1013 -26.61 -30.06 -9.43
C TRP A 1013 -27.34 -30.99 -10.39
N SER A 1014 -28.59 -30.68 -10.76
CA SER A 1014 -29.34 -31.44 -11.76
C SER A 1014 -30.43 -30.64 -12.47
N ASN A 1015 -30.95 -31.18 -13.58
CA ASN A 1015 -32.04 -30.61 -14.39
C ASN A 1015 -31.78 -29.20 -14.98
N LEU A 1016 -30.51 -28.83 -15.15
CA LEU A 1016 -30.15 -27.58 -15.82
C LEU A 1016 -30.41 -27.67 -17.33
N ALA A 1017 -30.79 -26.56 -17.94
CA ALA A 1017 -30.91 -26.45 -19.39
C ALA A 1017 -29.54 -26.12 -20.01
N GLY A 1018 -29.46 -26.07 -21.34
CA GLY A 1018 -28.28 -25.55 -22.02
C GLY A 1018 -28.50 -25.26 -23.52
N PRO A 1019 -27.57 -24.55 -24.17
CA PRO A 1019 -26.32 -24.05 -23.58
C PRO A 1019 -26.54 -22.83 -22.66
N ALA A 1020 -25.94 -22.84 -21.47
CA ALA A 1020 -26.05 -21.76 -20.46
C ALA A 1020 -24.96 -21.88 -19.37
N ARG A 1021 -24.62 -20.75 -18.73
CA ARG A 1021 -23.86 -20.71 -17.46
C ARG A 1021 -24.82 -20.54 -16.28
N TYR A 1022 -24.52 -21.16 -15.15
CA TYR A 1022 -25.29 -21.03 -13.91
C TYR A 1022 -24.40 -20.70 -12.71
N LEU A 1023 -24.92 -19.89 -11.79
CA LEU A 1023 -24.27 -19.59 -10.51
C LEU A 1023 -25.16 -20.01 -9.33
N GLY A 1024 -24.61 -20.85 -8.46
CA GLY A 1024 -25.20 -21.27 -7.20
C GLY A 1024 -24.43 -20.70 -6.02
N ARG A 1025 -25.06 -20.68 -4.85
CA ARG A 1025 -24.45 -20.27 -3.59
C ARG A 1025 -24.67 -21.36 -2.55
N VAL A 1026 -23.63 -21.67 -1.78
CA VAL A 1026 -23.68 -22.62 -0.68
C VAL A 1026 -23.26 -21.88 0.60
N ALA A 1027 -24.25 -21.40 1.34
CA ALA A 1027 -24.08 -20.57 2.52
C ALA A 1027 -23.90 -21.42 3.79
N TYR A 1028 -23.05 -20.93 4.70
CA TYR A 1028 -22.69 -21.61 5.94
C TYR A 1028 -23.27 -20.88 7.14
N THR A 1029 -24.36 -21.40 7.71
CA THR A 1029 -25.20 -20.71 8.73
C THR A 1029 -25.68 -19.32 8.28
N ASP A 1030 -26.27 -18.53 9.18
CA ASP A 1030 -26.70 -17.14 8.94
C ASP A 1030 -25.51 -16.15 8.99
N SER A 1031 -24.31 -16.55 8.52
CA SER A 1031 -23.04 -15.83 8.77
C SER A 1031 -22.58 -14.87 7.66
N GLY A 1032 -23.28 -14.86 6.52
CA GLY A 1032 -22.84 -14.22 5.28
C GLY A 1032 -21.87 -15.09 4.45
N LEU A 1033 -21.00 -15.87 5.10
CA LEU A 1033 -20.03 -16.74 4.42
C LEU A 1033 -20.73 -17.78 3.52
N ALA A 1034 -20.22 -17.91 2.30
CA ALA A 1034 -20.67 -18.90 1.34
C ALA A 1034 -19.54 -19.29 0.37
N THR A 1035 -19.63 -20.50 -0.18
CA THR A 1035 -18.87 -20.91 -1.37
C THR A 1035 -19.79 -20.79 -2.59
N LEU A 1036 -19.35 -20.12 -3.64
CA LEU A 1036 -20.04 -20.05 -4.93
C LEU A 1036 -19.87 -21.35 -5.71
N VAL A 1037 -20.83 -21.65 -6.58
CA VAL A 1037 -20.87 -22.87 -7.39
C VAL A 1037 -21.18 -22.50 -8.83
N SER A 1038 -20.15 -22.35 -9.66
CA SER A 1038 -20.33 -22.13 -11.11
C SER A 1038 -20.55 -23.46 -11.83
N VAL A 1039 -21.52 -23.49 -12.75
CA VAL A 1039 -21.82 -24.67 -13.56
C VAL A 1039 -22.03 -24.29 -15.03
N ASP A 1040 -21.14 -24.78 -15.89
CA ASP A 1040 -21.26 -24.62 -17.34
C ASP A 1040 -22.00 -25.79 -17.98
N VAL A 1041 -23.11 -25.50 -18.67
CA VAL A 1041 -23.82 -26.50 -19.49
C VAL A 1041 -23.58 -26.18 -20.96
N THR A 1042 -22.64 -26.90 -21.58
CA THR A 1042 -22.23 -26.68 -22.98
C THR A 1042 -23.10 -27.43 -24.01
N GLU A 1043 -23.88 -28.42 -23.58
CA GLU A 1043 -24.76 -29.19 -24.46
C GLU A 1043 -26.18 -28.58 -24.54
N ALA A 1044 -26.79 -28.64 -25.73
CA ALA A 1044 -28.16 -28.18 -25.98
C ALA A 1044 -29.22 -29.13 -25.37
N VAL A 1045 -29.28 -29.19 -24.04
CA VAL A 1045 -30.15 -30.08 -23.27
C VAL A 1045 -31.44 -29.37 -22.89
N THR A 1046 -32.57 -29.80 -23.47
CA THR A 1046 -33.88 -29.50 -22.87
C THR A 1046 -34.08 -30.40 -21.66
N PRO A 1047 -34.34 -29.86 -20.44
CA PRO A 1047 -34.50 -30.69 -19.25
C PRO A 1047 -35.66 -31.67 -19.42
N THR A 1048 -35.38 -32.96 -19.22
CA THR A 1048 -36.43 -33.98 -19.27
C THR A 1048 -37.33 -33.80 -18.05
N PRO A 1049 -38.64 -33.55 -18.21
CA PRO A 1049 -39.51 -33.31 -17.06
C PRO A 1049 -39.52 -34.54 -16.16
N THR A 1050 -38.99 -34.40 -14.95
CA THR A 1050 -39.02 -35.45 -13.93
C THR A 1050 -40.46 -35.93 -13.76
N PRO A 1051 -40.76 -37.22 -14.01
CA PRO A 1051 -42.14 -37.69 -14.05
C PRO A 1051 -42.76 -37.55 -12.67
N THR A 1052 -43.73 -36.63 -12.56
CA THR A 1052 -44.45 -36.36 -11.30
C THR A 1052 -44.94 -37.67 -10.71
N ALA A 1053 -44.46 -38.01 -9.50
CA ALA A 1053 -44.74 -39.27 -8.85
C ALA A 1053 -46.26 -39.49 -8.80
N THR A 1054 -46.74 -40.49 -9.53
CA THR A 1054 -48.18 -40.62 -9.81
C THR A 1054 -48.93 -40.85 -8.49
N PRO A 1055 -49.87 -39.96 -8.10
CA PRO A 1055 -50.57 -40.10 -6.83
C PRO A 1055 -51.38 -41.41 -6.83
N VAL A 1056 -51.14 -42.26 -5.84
CA VAL A 1056 -51.74 -43.60 -5.74
C VAL A 1056 -53.26 -43.46 -5.60
N PRO A 1057 -54.07 -43.96 -6.56
CA PRO A 1057 -55.51 -43.67 -6.58
C PRO A 1057 -56.31 -44.62 -5.66
N THR A 1058 -56.40 -44.28 -4.37
CA THR A 1058 -57.33 -44.95 -3.43
C THR A 1058 -58.74 -44.36 -3.53
N GLY A 1059 -59.40 -44.56 -4.67
CA GLY A 1059 -60.80 -44.18 -4.85
C GLY A 1059 -61.78 -45.29 -4.43
N THR A 1060 -62.85 -44.94 -3.71
CA THR A 1060 -64.19 -45.57 -3.80
C THR A 1060 -65.22 -44.57 -3.25
N PRO A 1061 -66.33 -44.27 -3.95
CA PRO A 1061 -67.27 -43.21 -3.56
C PRO A 1061 -68.45 -43.70 -2.71
N GLU A 1062 -69.05 -42.78 -1.94
CA GLU A 1062 -70.37 -42.94 -1.30
C GLU A 1062 -71.19 -41.61 -1.36
N PRO A 1063 -72.52 -41.62 -1.13
CA PRO A 1063 -73.44 -40.73 -1.87
C PRO A 1063 -74.19 -39.66 -1.06
N THR A 1064 -74.98 -38.86 -1.77
CA THR A 1064 -75.71 -37.67 -1.30
C THR A 1064 -77.02 -37.97 -0.54
N ALA A 1065 -77.10 -37.54 0.73
CA ALA A 1065 -78.31 -37.23 1.54
C ALA A 1065 -79.37 -38.38 1.76
N THR A 1066 -80.23 -38.42 2.79
CA THR A 1066 -80.76 -37.43 3.76
C THR A 1066 -81.24 -38.18 5.07
N PRO A 1067 -82.25 -37.76 5.87
CA PRO A 1067 -82.24 -36.80 6.99
C PRO A 1067 -82.40 -37.39 8.44
N THR A 1068 -82.01 -36.57 9.43
CA THR A 1068 -82.55 -36.34 10.81
C THR A 1068 -83.31 -37.41 11.61
N ALA A 1069 -82.83 -37.73 12.84
CA ALA A 1069 -83.64 -37.98 14.05
C ALA A 1069 -82.82 -37.84 15.36
N GLY A 1070 -83.47 -37.48 16.49
CA GLY A 1070 -82.90 -37.47 17.87
C GLY A 1070 -83.31 -38.71 18.69
N PRO A 1071 -83.52 -38.67 20.04
CA PRO A 1071 -83.56 -37.56 21.01
C PRO A 1071 -82.44 -37.72 22.12
N THR A 1072 -82.49 -37.41 23.44
CA THR A 1072 -83.54 -37.05 24.44
C THR A 1072 -82.97 -36.42 25.73
N ALA A 1073 -83.71 -35.49 26.37
CA ALA A 1073 -83.64 -35.06 27.79
C ALA A 1073 -82.34 -34.38 28.33
N GLY A 1074 -82.38 -33.43 29.29
CA GLY A 1074 -83.49 -32.85 30.08
C GLY A 1074 -83.18 -31.42 30.61
N PRO A 1075 -84.09 -30.79 31.40
CA PRO A 1075 -84.17 -29.31 31.50
C PRO A 1075 -83.71 -28.66 32.82
N GLY A 1076 -83.49 -27.32 32.81
CA GLY A 1076 -83.28 -26.51 34.03
C GLY A 1076 -83.15 -24.98 33.81
N GLU A 1077 -84.18 -24.23 34.19
CA GLU A 1077 -84.20 -22.76 34.44
C GLU A 1077 -84.45 -22.55 35.96
N PRO A 1078 -84.42 -21.32 36.56
CA PRO A 1078 -83.92 -20.01 36.11
C PRO A 1078 -83.11 -19.23 37.20
N THR A 1079 -82.98 -17.89 37.04
CA THR A 1079 -82.71 -16.85 38.07
C THR A 1079 -81.32 -16.76 38.76
N SER A 1080 -80.57 -15.68 38.47
CA SER A 1080 -80.55 -14.48 39.34
C SER A 1080 -79.71 -13.31 38.77
N THR A 1081 -80.16 -12.08 39.05
CA THR A 1081 -79.45 -10.79 38.89
C THR A 1081 -79.46 -10.09 40.28
N PRO A 1082 -78.88 -8.89 40.54
CA PRO A 1082 -78.22 -7.92 39.63
C PRO A 1082 -76.93 -7.21 40.18
N THR A 1083 -76.35 -6.29 39.38
CA THR A 1083 -75.54 -5.08 39.79
C THR A 1083 -74.18 -5.24 40.53
N ALA A 1084 -73.18 -4.35 40.40
CA ALA A 1084 -72.93 -3.20 39.48
C ALA A 1084 -71.45 -2.73 39.50
N GLY A 1085 -71.03 -2.03 38.42
CA GLY A 1085 -69.76 -1.26 38.33
C GLY A 1085 -68.52 -2.10 37.93
N PRO A 1086 -67.40 -1.47 37.48
CA PRO A 1086 -67.11 -0.03 37.37
C PRO A 1086 -67.36 0.53 35.95
N GLY A 1087 -66.81 1.72 35.62
CA GLY A 1087 -67.00 2.37 34.31
C GLY A 1087 -65.75 3.07 33.75
N ALA A 1088 -65.87 3.63 32.54
CA ALA A 1088 -64.85 4.38 31.82
C ALA A 1088 -65.49 5.52 30.98
N PRO A 1089 -64.78 6.62 30.69
CA PRO A 1089 -65.26 7.74 29.86
C PRO A 1089 -65.06 7.48 28.35
N GLY A 1090 -65.46 8.41 27.48
CA GLY A 1090 -65.29 8.27 26.03
C GLY A 1090 -65.32 9.59 25.24
N HIS A 1091 -65.21 9.45 23.90
CA HIS A 1091 -65.05 10.48 22.85
C HIS A 1091 -63.68 11.18 22.78
N GLY A 1092 -63.11 11.44 21.58
CA GLY A 1092 -63.53 11.00 20.24
C GLY A 1092 -62.83 11.74 19.07
N ALA A 1093 -63.00 11.21 17.85
CA ALA A 1093 -62.47 11.69 16.55
C ALA A 1093 -60.92 11.62 16.37
N GLY A 1094 -60.38 11.44 15.15
CA GLY A 1094 -61.01 11.03 13.88
C GLY A 1094 -60.26 11.53 12.63
N GLY A 1095 -59.83 10.62 11.74
CA GLY A 1095 -59.20 10.97 10.44
C GLY A 1095 -58.57 9.77 9.71
N LEU A 1096 -58.80 9.67 8.40
CA LEU A 1096 -58.21 8.75 7.40
C LEU A 1096 -58.10 9.56 6.06
N PRO A 1097 -57.66 9.00 4.90
CA PRO A 1097 -56.25 8.87 4.52
C PRO A 1097 -55.97 9.43 3.08
N SER A 1098 -54.94 8.90 2.40
CA SER A 1098 -54.77 8.80 0.93
C SER A 1098 -54.64 10.05 0.04
N THR A 1099 -53.41 10.30 -0.42
CA THR A 1099 -52.95 10.41 -1.84
C THR A 1099 -53.89 10.91 -2.96
N GLY A 1100 -53.40 11.94 -3.69
CA GLY A 1100 -53.49 12.03 -5.17
C GLY A 1100 -54.56 12.93 -5.81
N PHE A 1101 -54.18 13.82 -6.73
CA PHE A 1101 -54.62 13.87 -8.16
C PHE A 1101 -53.98 15.04 -8.97
N ASP A 1102 -54.05 14.92 -10.31
CA ASP A 1102 -53.27 15.64 -11.33
C ASP A 1102 -53.60 17.12 -11.63
N GLY A 1103 -52.63 17.82 -12.26
CA GLY A 1103 -52.82 18.23 -13.67
C GLY A 1103 -52.73 19.73 -14.05
N GLY A 1104 -51.96 20.05 -15.12
CA GLY A 1104 -52.13 21.30 -15.90
C GLY A 1104 -50.88 21.89 -16.59
N LEU A 1105 -50.60 21.52 -17.85
CA LEU A 1105 -49.47 22.04 -18.66
C LEU A 1105 -49.59 23.53 -19.05
N LEU A 1106 -48.43 24.19 -19.24
CA LEU A 1106 -48.00 25.07 -20.37
C LEU A 1106 -46.62 25.70 -20.04
N GLY A 1107 -45.66 25.94 -20.94
CA GLY A 1107 -45.57 25.58 -22.36
C GLY A 1107 -44.53 26.41 -23.17
N ALA A 1108 -43.28 25.92 -23.27
CA ALA A 1108 -42.21 26.26 -24.24
C ALA A 1108 -41.65 27.71 -24.37
N ALA A 1109 -40.31 27.83 -24.30
CA ALA A 1109 -39.45 28.63 -25.22
C ALA A 1109 -37.96 28.29 -25.00
N ALA A 1110 -37.10 28.44 -26.01
CA ALA A 1110 -35.71 27.95 -26.03
C ALA A 1110 -34.63 29.05 -26.14
N LEU A 1111 -33.37 28.60 -26.06
CA LEU A 1111 -32.14 29.14 -26.67
C LEU A 1111 -31.16 30.05 -25.86
N ALA A 1112 -29.92 29.54 -25.77
CA ALA A 1112 -28.63 30.18 -26.12
C ALA A 1112 -27.70 30.80 -25.05
N LEU A 1113 -26.40 30.70 -25.37
CA LEU A 1113 -25.18 31.30 -24.78
C LEU A 1113 -24.70 30.66 -23.46
N LEU A 1114 -23.46 30.16 -23.27
CA LEU A 1114 -22.09 30.48 -23.73
C LEU A 1114 -21.52 31.83 -23.26
N GLY A 1115 -20.48 31.75 -22.40
CA GLY A 1115 -19.40 32.73 -22.26
C GLY A 1115 -19.45 33.65 -21.04
N ALA A 1116 -18.59 33.41 -20.05
CA ALA A 1116 -18.30 34.36 -18.96
C ALA A 1116 -16.87 34.30 -18.34
N GLY A 1117 -15.92 33.57 -18.95
CA GLY A 1117 -14.52 33.57 -18.50
C GLY A 1117 -13.79 34.87 -18.85
N ALA A 1118 -13.91 35.91 -18.03
CA ALA A 1118 -13.17 37.18 -18.18
C ALA A 1118 -13.26 38.15 -16.96
N VAL A 1119 -12.84 37.74 -15.74
CA VAL A 1119 -12.74 38.68 -14.59
C VAL A 1119 -11.39 38.65 -13.84
N ILE A 1120 -10.37 37.98 -14.39
CA ILE A 1120 -8.99 38.01 -13.86
C ILE A 1120 -8.10 38.84 -14.79
N THR A 1121 -8.22 40.18 -14.71
CA THR A 1121 -7.33 41.12 -15.45
C THR A 1121 -7.23 42.51 -14.80
N GLY A 1122 -7.70 42.66 -13.57
CA GLY A 1122 -7.88 43.98 -12.92
C GLY A 1122 -6.71 44.50 -12.07
N LEU A 1123 -5.94 43.62 -11.41
CA LEU A 1123 -5.09 44.02 -10.27
C LEU A 1123 -3.57 43.86 -10.45
N ARG A 1124 -3.07 42.98 -11.34
CA ARG A 1124 -1.62 42.87 -11.68
C ARG A 1124 -1.10 44.05 -12.55
N ARG A 1125 -1.53 45.31 -12.29
CA ARG A 1125 -1.07 46.55 -12.98
C ARG A 1125 -0.46 47.62 -12.06
N ARG A 1126 0.07 47.23 -10.89
CA ARG A 1126 0.89 48.13 -10.04
C ARG A 1126 2.26 47.61 -9.62
N ALA A 1127 2.53 46.30 -9.72
CA ALA A 1127 3.86 45.74 -9.41
C ALA A 1127 4.89 45.96 -10.54
N LEU A 1128 4.48 45.87 -11.82
CA LEU A 1128 5.40 45.98 -12.97
C LEU A 1128 6.07 47.36 -13.17
N ALA A 1129 5.69 48.38 -12.40
CA ALA A 1129 6.10 49.77 -12.64
C ALA A 1129 7.40 50.20 -11.90
N GLN A 1130 8.13 49.29 -11.26
CA GLN A 1130 9.34 49.63 -10.47
C GLN A 1130 10.62 48.85 -10.82
N ARG A 1131 10.63 47.90 -11.78
CA ARG A 1131 11.88 47.23 -12.24
C ARG A 1131 12.54 47.85 -13.49
N GLU A 1132 11.89 48.72 -14.25
CA GLU A 1132 12.47 49.35 -15.47
C GLU A 1132 13.28 50.65 -15.21
N ALA A 1133 13.76 50.89 -13.98
CA ALA A 1133 14.43 52.15 -13.60
C ALA A 1133 15.78 51.94 -12.87
N GLY A 1134 16.58 50.96 -13.31
CA GLY A 1134 17.82 50.57 -12.63
C GLY A 1134 18.98 50.08 -13.52
N ALA A 1135 18.94 50.28 -14.84
CA ALA A 1135 19.97 49.80 -15.78
C ALA A 1135 20.53 50.95 -16.64
N ALA A 1136 21.52 51.68 -16.10
CA ALA A 1136 22.15 52.81 -16.80
C ALA A 1136 23.59 53.15 -16.36
N GLU A 1137 24.34 52.21 -15.76
CA GLU A 1137 25.81 52.20 -15.70
C GLU A 1137 26.33 50.77 -15.55
#